data_AF-A0A3P6C1U0-F1
#
_entry.id   AF-A0A3P6C1U0-F1
#
_cell.length_a   1.000
_cell.length_b   1.000
_cell.length_c   1.000
_cell.angle_alpha   90.00
_cell.angle_beta   90.00
_cell.angle_gamma   90.00
#
_symmetry.space_group_name_H-M   'P 1'
#
loop_
_entity.id
_entity.type
_entity.pdbx_description
1 polymer ?
#
loop_
_entity_poly.entity_id
_entity_poly.type
_entity_poly.pdbx_seq_one_letter_code
_entity_poly.pdbx_strand_id
1 'polypeptide(L)'
;MASLQFSSYLLGTNHKNITPFRSSKATVQPHPPNRVPRKVFFFCVTPLLCSLTMNGCEASHKAPLGTVETRSLSTVTSLAAATEGLISAVSNLKSEPPPFSSGIVRLQVPVDQQIGALDWLHAQNDALPRSFFSRRSDSGRPELLQDLASENMNGICDANPVSVAGLGSAVFFRDHDPFSHDHWRSIRRFLSPNSPLIRAYGGLRFDPNGKAGVEWEQFGSFYFTVPQVEFVEFEGNSMLAATFAWEDELSWTLQNAIEALQKTLLEVSSVIVRLRRESLGVSVVSKNHVPSKGDYYPSVNSALEIIKEKYSPLSKVVLARSSRIITDTDIDPIAWLARLQCEGKDAYQFCLQPPGAPAFIGNTPERLFYRKHLGVWSEALAATRPRGDSEVSDLEIERDLLTSPKDDLEFSIVRENIREKLSAICDRVTVKPQKTVRKLARIQHLYSQLAGQLRREDDEFDILNALHPTPAVCGCPVDEARLLIRQIESFDRGMYAGPVGFFGGGESEFSVGIRSALVQKGLGALVYAGTGIVSGSDPSSEWNELELKISQTQENTIGGEDDESKIIYRGWKVMPFIIGNETFEKLGIVGSSSNLVIYLTTVFNMKSITAATVVNIYGGTSNFGTIVAAFLCDSYFGRYKTLSFAMLACFLGSVAMDLTAVINQLHPDKCAKEIGSVCKGPSIGQIVFLAGAMVLLVIGAGGIRPCNLPFGADQFDPKTKEGKRGIESFFNWYFFTFTFAQMVSLTLIVYVQSNVSWSIGLAIPAILMLLGCIIFFAGSKLYVKVKASGSPIHSITRVIVVAIKKRRLKLVGSSSDGLYNYIAKDFKNSKLSHTKQFRCLDKAAIQTPEDKLNIDGSPANPWNLCSVQQVEEVKCVIRVLPVWLSAALFYLAYIQQTTYTIFQSLQSDRRLGSGTFQIPAATYTVFLMLGMTIFIPIYDRVLVPFLRKYTGRDGGITQLQRVGAGLFLCIASMMVSAAVEQHRRNVALTRPPLGFAPRKGAISSMSGMWLIPQLVLMGIADALAGVGQMEFYYKQFPENMRSFAGSLYYCGIGLASYLSSFLLSAVHDVTEGSRGGNWLPEDLNKGRLEYFYYFVAGMMTLNFVYFLLVSHWYRYKDVVVKDKDMDKSCDEFDKVSV
;
A
#
# COMPACT_ATOMS: atom_id res chain seq x y z
N MET A 1 -40.43 -12.13 -30.60
CA MET A 1 -41.64 -12.52 -29.86
C MET A 1 -41.30 -12.40 -28.38
N ALA A 2 -41.97 -11.64 -27.51
CA ALA A 2 -43.04 -10.65 -27.64
C ALA A 2 -42.84 -9.65 -26.45
N SER A 3 -42.57 -8.35 -26.66
CA SER A 3 -43.53 -7.23 -26.71
C SER A 3 -44.43 -7.11 -25.45
N LEU A 4 -44.56 -5.99 -24.70
CA LEU A 4 -44.20 -4.56 -24.81
C LEU A 4 -43.87 -4.01 -23.38
N GLN A 5 -42.95 -3.06 -23.13
CA GLN A 5 -42.85 -1.61 -23.46
C GLN A 5 -43.75 -0.64 -22.65
N PHE A 6 -43.09 0.31 -21.94
CA PHE A 6 -43.53 1.65 -21.49
C PHE A 6 -44.75 1.76 -20.54
N SER A 7 -45.03 2.88 -19.84
CA SER A 7 -44.25 3.96 -19.19
C SER A 7 -45.22 5.11 -18.83
N SER A 8 -45.01 5.79 -17.70
CA SER A 8 -45.39 7.20 -17.41
C SER A 8 -46.86 7.66 -17.61
N TYR A 9 -47.43 8.32 -16.61
CA TYR A 9 -47.65 9.78 -16.67
C TYR A 9 -47.80 10.37 -15.25
N LEU A 10 -47.92 11.70 -15.15
CA LEU A 10 -47.75 12.49 -13.92
C LEU A 10 -48.82 13.61 -13.86
N LEU A 11 -48.95 14.24 -12.68
CA LEU A 11 -49.71 15.45 -12.32
C LEU A 11 -51.18 15.28 -11.85
N GLY A 12 -51.46 15.90 -10.70
CA GLY A 12 -52.77 16.08 -10.06
C GLY A 12 -52.57 16.85 -8.75
N THR A 13 -53.06 18.10 -8.66
CA THR A 13 -52.60 19.09 -7.66
C THR A 13 -53.67 19.53 -6.65
N ASN A 14 -53.18 20.06 -5.51
CA ASN A 14 -53.78 21.07 -4.60
C ASN A 14 -54.33 20.67 -3.22
N HIS A 15 -53.50 20.96 -2.20
CA HIS A 15 -53.75 21.91 -1.09
C HIS A 15 -55.03 21.87 -0.19
N LYS A 16 -54.74 21.62 1.10
CA LYS A 16 -55.05 22.45 2.30
C LYS A 16 -56.41 22.37 3.02
N ASN A 17 -56.30 21.90 4.28
CA ASN A 17 -57.00 22.36 5.51
C ASN A 17 -58.52 22.01 5.59
N ILE A 18 -59.23 21.97 6.74
CA ILE A 18 -59.09 22.64 8.06
C ILE A 18 -59.35 21.66 9.26
N THR A 19 -58.88 22.08 10.44
CA THR A 19 -58.90 21.54 11.83
C THR A 19 -60.30 21.41 12.52
N PRO A 20 -60.48 21.11 13.85
CA PRO A 20 -59.61 20.55 14.92
C PRO A 20 -60.23 19.47 15.87
N PHE A 21 -59.39 18.97 16.78
CA PHE A 21 -59.64 18.33 18.11
C PHE A 21 -60.94 18.66 18.90
N ARG A 22 -61.48 17.66 19.62
CA ARG A 22 -61.77 17.74 21.08
C ARG A 22 -61.79 16.36 21.77
N SER A 23 -62.18 16.31 23.05
CA SER A 23 -61.38 15.53 24.04
C SER A 23 -62.01 15.33 25.44
N SER A 24 -62.25 14.07 25.86
CA SER A 24 -62.65 13.66 27.24
C SER A 24 -62.44 12.14 27.41
N LYS A 25 -61.81 11.60 28.46
CA LYS A 25 -62.18 11.54 29.91
C LYS A 25 -63.47 10.71 30.16
N ALA A 26 -63.53 9.74 31.09
CA ALA A 26 -62.50 9.20 32.01
C ALA A 26 -62.87 7.80 32.61
N THR A 27 -61.86 7.14 33.22
CA THR A 27 -61.89 6.17 34.38
C THR A 27 -63.07 5.21 34.63
N VAL A 28 -62.75 3.93 34.92
CA VAL A 28 -62.95 3.22 36.23
C VAL A 28 -62.49 1.74 36.15
N GLN A 29 -62.03 1.17 37.29
CA GLN A 29 -61.72 -0.27 37.55
C GLN A 29 -62.74 -0.81 38.59
N PRO A 30 -63.04 -2.14 38.74
CA PRO A 30 -62.06 -3.25 38.76
C PRO A 30 -62.51 -4.61 38.15
N HIS A 31 -61.71 -5.66 38.37
CA HIS A 31 -61.94 -7.10 38.07
C HIS A 31 -63.04 -7.74 38.96
N PRO A 32 -63.52 -9.00 38.74
CA PRO A 32 -63.14 -10.06 37.74
C PRO A 32 -64.40 -10.46 36.89
N PRO A 33 -64.68 -11.70 36.39
CA PRO A 33 -63.90 -12.95 36.23
C PRO A 33 -64.04 -13.73 34.88
N ASN A 34 -63.19 -14.76 34.72
CA ASN A 34 -63.36 -16.05 34.01
C ASN A 34 -63.92 -16.21 32.56
N ARG A 35 -63.07 -16.88 31.75
CA ARG A 35 -63.32 -17.91 30.70
C ARG A 35 -63.56 -17.52 29.21
N VAL A 36 -62.67 -18.09 28.39
CA VAL A 36 -62.70 -18.37 26.92
C VAL A 36 -62.59 -17.17 25.96
N PRO A 37 -61.48 -17.05 25.19
CA PRO A 37 -61.34 -16.06 24.12
C PRO A 37 -61.93 -16.55 22.79
N ARG A 38 -62.51 -15.64 21.99
CA ARG A 38 -62.74 -15.83 20.55
C ARG A 38 -61.73 -15.01 19.75
N LYS A 39 -61.13 -15.64 18.73
CA LYS A 39 -60.15 -15.03 17.83
C LYS A 39 -60.77 -13.95 16.95
N VAL A 40 -60.03 -12.88 16.70
CA VAL A 40 -60.16 -12.06 15.48
C VAL A 40 -58.77 -12.02 14.85
N PHE A 41 -58.68 -12.38 13.57
CA PHE A 41 -57.41 -12.42 12.83
C PHE A 41 -57.03 -11.03 12.31
N PHE A 42 -55.75 -10.70 12.39
CA PHE A 42 -55.06 -9.90 11.37
C PHE A 42 -53.95 -10.75 10.75
N PHE A 43 -53.49 -10.37 9.55
CA PHE A 43 -52.78 -11.29 8.66
C PHE A 43 -51.44 -11.78 9.19
N CYS A 44 -51.23 -13.09 9.07
CA CYS A 44 -50.03 -13.80 9.52
C CYS A 44 -49.07 -14.04 8.35
N VAL A 45 -47.78 -13.76 8.55
CA VAL A 45 -46.70 -14.21 7.67
C VAL A 45 -45.85 -15.22 8.45
N THR A 46 -46.29 -16.48 8.39
CA THR A 46 -45.62 -17.72 8.88
C THR A 46 -45.22 -17.80 10.37
N PRO A 47 -45.57 -18.90 11.09
CA PRO A 47 -45.25 -19.06 12.51
C PRO A 47 -43.77 -19.44 12.76
N LEU A 48 -43.34 -19.27 14.01
CA LEU A 48 -42.01 -19.62 14.49
C LEU A 48 -41.70 -21.12 14.28
N LEU A 49 -40.47 -21.42 13.85
CA LEU A 49 -39.85 -22.73 14.03
C LEU A 49 -39.22 -22.82 15.44
N CYS A 50 -40.10 -22.90 16.44
CA CYS A 50 -39.80 -23.30 17.81
C CYS A 50 -40.82 -24.38 18.21
N SER A 51 -40.45 -25.53 18.79
CA SER A 51 -39.16 -25.97 19.32
C SER A 51 -38.73 -27.34 18.75
N LEU A 52 -37.41 -27.57 18.67
CA LEU A 52 -36.80 -28.88 18.37
C LEU A 52 -35.79 -29.29 19.47
N THR A 53 -35.81 -28.57 20.59
CA THR A 53 -34.73 -28.51 21.61
C THR A 53 -35.33 -27.99 22.92
N MET A 54 -34.91 -28.49 24.08
CA MET A 54 -35.39 -27.99 25.39
C MET A 54 -34.58 -26.82 25.95
N ASN A 55 -35.23 -26.00 26.80
CA ASN A 55 -34.61 -24.93 27.59
C ASN A 55 -34.28 -25.44 29.00
N GLY A 56 -33.00 -25.70 29.29
CA GLY A 56 -32.55 -26.24 30.58
C GLY A 56 -32.71 -25.27 31.76
N CYS A 57 -33.09 -24.02 31.52
CA CYS A 57 -33.46 -23.06 32.58
C CYS A 57 -34.81 -23.41 33.24
N GLU A 58 -35.71 -24.10 32.55
CA GLU A 58 -37.09 -24.36 33.02
C GLU A 58 -37.18 -25.56 33.99
N ALA A 59 -36.16 -26.42 34.05
CA ALA A 59 -36.14 -27.63 34.87
C ALA A 59 -35.63 -27.41 36.30
N SER A 60 -36.08 -28.24 37.24
CA SER A 60 -35.66 -28.19 38.66
C SER A 60 -34.14 -28.30 38.85
N HIS A 61 -33.47 -27.18 39.18
CA HIS A 61 -32.00 -27.08 39.33
C HIS A 61 -31.40 -27.88 40.51
N LYS A 62 -32.21 -28.69 41.20
CA LYS A 62 -31.83 -29.44 42.42
C LYS A 62 -31.66 -30.95 42.17
N ALA A 63 -32.10 -31.46 41.03
CA ALA A 63 -31.94 -32.85 40.65
C ALA A 63 -30.72 -33.02 39.73
N PRO A 64 -29.80 -33.97 39.99
CA PRO A 64 -28.83 -34.39 39.00
C PRO A 64 -29.52 -35.21 37.90
N LEU A 65 -28.94 -35.23 36.70
CA LEU A 65 -29.39 -36.12 35.62
C LEU A 65 -29.08 -37.58 35.95
N GLY A 66 -29.93 -38.50 35.51
CA GLY A 66 -29.68 -39.94 35.67
C GLY A 66 -28.55 -40.47 34.77
N THR A 67 -28.36 -39.89 33.58
CA THR A 67 -27.30 -40.27 32.64
C THR A 67 -26.46 -39.06 32.22
N VAL A 68 -25.12 -39.16 32.33
CA VAL A 68 -24.17 -38.24 31.68
C VAL A 68 -23.03 -39.09 31.12
N GLU A 69 -23.03 -39.35 29.82
CA GLU A 69 -22.16 -40.37 29.19
C GLU A 69 -21.56 -39.90 27.86
N THR A 70 -20.32 -40.34 27.56
CA THR A 70 -19.68 -40.22 26.23
C THR A 70 -19.31 -41.60 25.70
N ARG A 71 -19.84 -41.98 24.53
CA ARG A 71 -19.54 -43.24 23.83
C ARG A 71 -18.71 -42.95 22.58
N SER A 72 -17.51 -43.53 22.51
CA SER A 72 -16.66 -43.45 21.30
C SER A 72 -16.89 -44.67 20.40
N LEU A 73 -17.12 -44.42 19.12
CA LEU A 73 -17.13 -45.43 18.07
C LEU A 73 -15.68 -45.65 17.55
N SER A 74 -15.52 -46.64 16.68
CA SER A 74 -14.28 -46.88 15.92
C SER A 74 -13.95 -45.71 14.99
N THR A 75 -12.66 -45.36 14.90
CA THR A 75 -12.12 -44.37 13.96
C THR A 75 -12.50 -44.68 12.51
N VAL A 76 -12.75 -43.65 11.70
CA VAL A 76 -13.06 -43.75 10.27
C VAL A 76 -12.20 -42.81 9.42
N THR A 77 -12.07 -43.14 8.13
CA THR A 77 -11.22 -42.39 7.18
C THR A 77 -11.88 -41.18 6.53
N SER A 78 -13.19 -40.96 6.71
CA SER A 78 -13.93 -39.87 6.07
C SER A 78 -15.13 -39.37 6.87
N LEU A 79 -15.49 -38.10 6.66
CA LEU A 79 -16.63 -37.46 7.32
C LEU A 79 -17.98 -38.13 6.98
N ALA A 80 -18.17 -38.61 5.75
CA ALA A 80 -19.40 -39.30 5.35
C ALA A 80 -19.63 -40.58 6.18
N ALA A 81 -18.59 -41.41 6.31
CA ALA A 81 -18.63 -42.61 7.15
C ALA A 81 -18.86 -42.29 8.64
N ALA A 82 -18.38 -41.13 9.13
CA ALA A 82 -18.66 -40.68 10.49
C ALA A 82 -20.14 -40.31 10.68
N THR A 83 -20.73 -39.58 9.74
CA THR A 83 -22.16 -39.24 9.78
C THR A 83 -23.05 -40.48 9.68
N GLU A 84 -22.73 -41.43 8.78
CA GLU A 84 -23.43 -42.72 8.66
C GLU A 84 -23.33 -43.56 9.95
N GLY A 85 -22.14 -43.63 10.55
CA GLY A 85 -21.90 -44.31 11.83
C GLY A 85 -22.72 -43.71 12.98
N LEU A 86 -22.81 -42.39 13.05
CA LEU A 86 -23.66 -41.69 14.03
C LEU A 86 -25.15 -41.95 13.78
N ILE A 87 -25.63 -41.86 12.53
CA ILE A 87 -27.04 -42.15 12.19
C ILE A 87 -27.42 -43.59 12.58
N SER A 88 -26.53 -44.55 12.34
CA SER A 88 -26.70 -45.95 12.76
C SER A 88 -26.77 -46.08 14.29
N ALA A 89 -25.80 -45.53 15.02
CA ALA A 89 -25.77 -45.60 16.48
C ALA A 89 -26.94 -44.87 17.16
N VAL A 90 -27.36 -43.71 16.64
CA VAL A 90 -28.57 -42.98 17.09
C VAL A 90 -29.84 -43.78 16.84
N SER A 91 -29.89 -44.60 15.78
CA SER A 91 -31.02 -45.50 15.51
C SER A 91 -31.06 -46.69 16.48
N ASN A 92 -29.90 -47.27 16.81
CA ASN A 92 -29.79 -48.40 17.75
C ASN A 92 -30.18 -48.03 19.19
N LEU A 93 -30.09 -46.75 19.58
CA LEU A 93 -30.59 -46.26 20.87
C LEU A 93 -32.12 -46.37 21.02
N LYS A 94 -32.88 -46.58 19.94
CA LYS A 94 -34.32 -46.88 20.03
C LYS A 94 -34.59 -48.34 20.46
N SER A 95 -33.62 -49.24 20.31
CA SER A 95 -33.68 -50.62 20.82
C SER A 95 -33.08 -50.77 22.22
N GLU A 96 -32.11 -49.94 22.60
CA GLU A 96 -31.46 -49.95 23.92
C GLU A 96 -31.51 -48.54 24.57
N PRO A 97 -32.68 -48.11 25.08
CA PRO A 97 -32.82 -46.80 25.73
C PRO A 97 -32.11 -46.76 27.09
N PRO A 98 -31.47 -45.62 27.47
CA PRO A 98 -30.93 -45.44 28.81
C PRO A 98 -32.01 -45.57 29.91
N PRO A 99 -31.70 -46.14 31.09
CA PRO A 99 -32.70 -46.53 32.08
C PRO A 99 -33.23 -45.39 32.97
N PHE A 100 -33.08 -44.13 32.57
CA PHE A 100 -33.41 -42.94 33.37
C PHE A 100 -34.28 -41.94 32.60
N SER A 101 -35.20 -41.27 33.31
CA SER A 101 -36.12 -40.24 32.77
C SER A 101 -35.46 -38.88 32.46
N SER A 102 -34.17 -38.73 32.76
CA SER A 102 -33.38 -37.58 32.35
C SER A 102 -31.92 -37.95 32.08
N GLY A 103 -31.31 -37.29 31.11
CA GLY A 103 -29.92 -37.53 30.76
C GLY A 103 -29.40 -36.74 29.58
N ILE A 104 -28.09 -36.87 29.37
CA ILE A 104 -27.37 -36.39 28.18
C ILE A 104 -26.34 -37.44 27.77
N VAL A 105 -26.33 -37.79 26.48
CA VAL A 105 -25.38 -38.74 25.90
C VAL A 105 -24.74 -38.14 24.66
N ARG A 106 -23.42 -38.24 24.61
CA ARG A 106 -22.57 -37.86 23.47
C ARG A 106 -22.05 -39.11 22.77
N LEU A 107 -22.44 -39.31 21.52
CA LEU A 107 -21.81 -40.29 20.63
C LEU A 107 -20.72 -39.59 19.83
N GLN A 108 -19.54 -40.19 19.66
CA GLN A 108 -18.45 -39.55 18.90
C GLN A 108 -17.66 -40.53 18.03
N VAL A 109 -17.26 -40.08 16.85
CA VAL A 109 -16.49 -40.84 15.86
C VAL A 109 -15.20 -40.08 15.52
N PRO A 110 -14.01 -40.61 15.88
CA PRO A 110 -12.74 -40.04 15.43
C PRO A 110 -12.58 -40.17 13.90
N VAL A 111 -12.00 -39.17 13.26
CA VAL A 111 -11.81 -39.08 11.80
C VAL A 111 -10.33 -38.83 11.48
N ASP A 112 -9.69 -39.75 10.75
CA ASP A 112 -8.27 -39.66 10.40
C ASP A 112 -7.92 -38.46 9.51
N GLN A 113 -8.92 -37.91 8.81
CA GLN A 113 -8.77 -36.73 7.97
C GLN A 113 -8.71 -35.46 8.83
N GLN A 114 -7.61 -34.72 8.77
CA GLN A 114 -7.53 -33.37 9.36
C GLN A 114 -8.38 -32.37 8.55
N ILE A 115 -9.32 -31.72 9.22
CA ILE A 115 -10.29 -30.77 8.66
C ILE A 115 -10.46 -29.62 9.66
N GLY A 116 -10.44 -28.37 9.20
CA GLY A 116 -10.69 -27.22 10.07
C GLY A 116 -12.18 -27.14 10.45
N ALA A 117 -12.51 -26.99 11.74
CA ALA A 117 -13.91 -27.00 12.17
C ALA A 117 -14.72 -25.83 11.58
N LEU A 118 -14.06 -24.73 11.20
CA LEU A 118 -14.67 -23.58 10.53
C LEU A 118 -15.01 -23.86 9.04
N ASP A 119 -14.16 -24.62 8.32
CA ASP A 119 -14.47 -25.09 6.95
C ASP A 119 -15.68 -26.04 6.96
N TRP A 120 -15.81 -26.86 8.01
CA TRP A 120 -16.99 -27.70 8.21
C TRP A 120 -18.24 -26.85 8.50
N LEU A 121 -18.16 -25.87 9.41
CA LEU A 121 -19.30 -25.05 9.83
C LEU A 121 -19.85 -24.16 8.71
N HIS A 122 -18.98 -23.65 7.82
CA HIS A 122 -19.38 -22.86 6.65
C HIS A 122 -20.20 -23.68 5.64
N ALA A 123 -19.99 -24.99 5.56
CA ALA A 123 -20.75 -25.89 4.71
C ALA A 123 -22.13 -26.29 5.27
N GLN A 124 -22.51 -25.82 6.48
CA GLN A 124 -23.77 -26.15 7.14
C GLN A 124 -24.84 -25.05 6.94
N ASN A 125 -26.10 -25.46 6.97
CA ASN A 125 -27.28 -24.60 6.81
C ASN A 125 -27.34 -23.48 7.88
N ASP A 126 -27.72 -22.26 7.50
CA ASP A 126 -27.85 -21.10 8.41
C ASP A 126 -29.20 -21.03 9.16
N ALA A 127 -30.11 -21.97 8.89
CA ALA A 127 -31.40 -22.09 9.57
C ALA A 127 -31.32 -22.68 10.99
N LEU A 128 -30.27 -23.44 11.32
CA LEU A 128 -30.04 -24.00 12.66
C LEU A 128 -29.17 -23.06 13.50
N PRO A 129 -29.28 -23.06 14.84
CA PRO A 129 -28.33 -22.32 15.67
C PRO A 129 -26.91 -22.83 15.46
N ARG A 130 -25.96 -21.91 15.43
CA ARG A 130 -24.53 -22.18 15.17
C ARG A 130 -23.68 -21.63 16.31
N SER A 131 -22.65 -22.39 16.67
CA SER A 131 -21.63 -22.00 17.63
C SER A 131 -20.24 -22.31 17.07
N PHE A 132 -19.25 -21.50 17.42
CA PHE A 132 -17.85 -21.77 17.16
C PHE A 132 -17.02 -21.24 18.32
N PHE A 133 -16.00 -21.99 18.74
CA PHE A 133 -14.99 -21.53 19.67
C PHE A 133 -13.63 -22.10 19.30
N SER A 134 -12.66 -21.23 19.01
CA SER A 134 -11.25 -21.59 18.86
C SER A 134 -10.46 -21.00 20.01
N ARG A 135 -9.63 -21.83 20.63
CA ARG A 135 -8.63 -21.38 21.59
C ARG A 135 -7.53 -20.60 20.86
N ARG A 136 -6.97 -19.59 21.53
CA ARG A 136 -5.71 -18.97 21.12
C ARG A 136 -4.55 -19.93 21.37
N SER A 137 -3.42 -19.74 20.68
CA SER A 137 -2.18 -20.39 21.07
C SER A 137 -1.75 -19.95 22.47
N ASP A 138 -1.41 -20.91 23.32
CA ASP A 138 -0.86 -20.70 24.67
C ASP A 138 0.69 -20.56 24.63
N SER A 139 1.26 -20.23 23.47
CA SER A 139 2.70 -20.05 23.30
C SER A 139 3.24 -18.92 24.19
N GLY A 140 4.35 -19.18 24.89
CA GLY A 140 4.95 -18.22 25.83
C GLY A 140 4.43 -18.25 27.27
N ARG A 141 3.79 -19.33 27.73
CA ARG A 141 3.63 -19.60 29.19
C ARG A 141 5.00 -19.51 29.88
N PRO A 142 5.16 -18.73 30.96
CA PRO A 142 6.26 -18.92 31.89
C PRO A 142 6.15 -20.30 32.55
N GLU A 143 7.28 -21.00 32.73
CA GLU A 143 7.34 -22.40 33.23
C GLU A 143 6.67 -22.57 34.63
N LEU A 144 6.67 -21.49 35.40
CA LEU A 144 6.24 -21.31 36.80
C LEU A 144 4.74 -21.63 37.11
N LEU A 145 4.05 -22.31 36.20
CA LEU A 145 2.64 -22.69 36.30
C LEU A 145 2.35 -24.13 35.84
N GLN A 146 3.36 -24.92 35.48
CA GLN A 146 3.20 -26.37 35.44
C GLN A 146 3.11 -26.94 36.86
N ASP A 147 3.88 -26.41 37.81
CA ASP A 147 3.91 -26.84 39.22
C ASP A 147 2.50 -26.97 39.83
N LEU A 148 1.69 -25.89 39.79
CA LEU A 148 0.31 -25.84 40.34
C LEU A 148 -0.69 -26.76 39.62
N ALA A 149 -0.36 -27.32 38.45
CA ALA A 149 -1.17 -28.32 37.76
C ALA A 149 -0.63 -29.75 37.93
N SER A 150 0.64 -29.90 38.32
CA SER A 150 1.36 -31.17 38.31
C SER A 150 1.20 -32.00 39.59
N GLU A 151 0.88 -31.39 40.73
CA GLU A 151 0.90 -32.07 42.04
C GLU A 151 -0.18 -33.14 42.25
N ASN A 152 -1.16 -33.33 41.35
CA ASN A 152 -2.27 -34.26 41.63
C ASN A 152 -3.01 -34.96 40.45
N MET A 153 -2.46 -35.02 39.24
CA MET A 153 -3.09 -35.75 38.11
C MET A 153 -2.10 -36.56 37.26
N ASN A 154 -1.84 -37.81 37.68
CA ASN A 154 -1.14 -38.80 36.87
C ASN A 154 -2.12 -39.59 35.98
N GLY A 155 -2.14 -39.25 34.69
CA GLY A 155 -2.58 -40.18 33.63
C GLY A 155 -4.07 -40.16 33.25
N ILE A 156 -4.44 -39.24 32.35
CA ILE A 156 -5.39 -39.46 31.23
C ILE A 156 -4.83 -38.68 30.02
N CYS A 157 -4.92 -39.25 28.82
CA CYS A 157 -4.36 -38.65 27.60
C CYS A 157 -5.30 -37.59 27.01
N ASP A 158 -5.39 -36.42 27.65
CA ASP A 158 -6.15 -35.25 27.18
C ASP A 158 -5.57 -34.68 25.86
N ALA A 159 -6.01 -35.21 24.72
CA ALA A 159 -5.88 -34.53 23.43
C ALA A 159 -6.74 -33.26 23.48
N ASN A 160 -6.11 -32.09 23.60
CA ASN A 160 -6.83 -30.84 23.78
C ASN A 160 -7.37 -30.32 22.43
N PRO A 161 -8.67 -29.97 22.32
CA PRO A 161 -9.23 -29.46 21.09
C PRO A 161 -8.70 -28.05 20.79
N VAL A 162 -8.34 -27.83 19.51
CA VAL A 162 -7.82 -26.58 18.96
C VAL A 162 -8.97 -25.63 18.64
N SER A 163 -9.94 -26.12 17.86
CA SER A 163 -11.17 -25.41 17.52
C SER A 163 -12.37 -26.36 17.56
N VAL A 164 -13.55 -25.79 17.82
CA VAL A 164 -14.81 -26.51 17.91
C VAL A 164 -15.89 -25.75 17.16
N ALA A 165 -16.68 -26.45 16.35
CA ALA A 165 -17.88 -25.96 15.70
C ALA A 165 -19.11 -26.77 16.15
N GLY A 166 -20.20 -26.10 16.47
CA GLY A 166 -21.45 -26.72 16.90
C GLY A 166 -22.65 -26.29 16.06
N LEU A 167 -23.47 -27.26 15.67
CA LEU A 167 -24.71 -27.10 14.91
C LEU A 167 -25.89 -27.65 15.72
N GLY A 168 -27.01 -26.93 15.75
CA GLY A 168 -28.18 -27.30 16.55
C GLY A 168 -27.93 -27.13 18.06
N SER A 169 -28.82 -27.71 18.88
CA SER A 169 -28.77 -27.61 20.34
C SER A 169 -29.39 -28.85 21.00
N ALA A 170 -28.61 -29.67 21.69
CA ALA A 170 -29.12 -30.75 22.54
C ALA A 170 -29.94 -30.18 23.72
N VAL A 171 -29.44 -29.10 24.31
CA VAL A 171 -30.12 -28.26 25.32
C VAL A 171 -29.56 -26.85 25.21
N PHE A 172 -30.44 -25.85 25.30
CA PHE A 172 -30.04 -24.44 25.42
C PHE A 172 -30.44 -23.88 26.77
N PHE A 173 -29.83 -22.76 27.16
CA PHE A 173 -30.09 -22.03 28.39
C PHE A 173 -30.20 -20.55 28.04
N ARG A 174 -31.38 -19.98 28.20
CA ARG A 174 -31.64 -18.56 27.98
C ARG A 174 -32.74 -18.08 28.91
N ASP A 175 -32.48 -16.96 29.56
CA ASP A 175 -33.48 -16.14 30.22
C ASP A 175 -33.31 -14.66 29.84
N HIS A 176 -34.31 -13.84 30.14
CA HIS A 176 -34.21 -12.38 30.13
C HIS A 176 -33.84 -11.81 31.50
N ASP A 177 -34.05 -12.55 32.59
CA ASP A 177 -33.51 -12.18 33.91
C ASP A 177 -31.97 -12.33 33.97
N PRO A 178 -31.27 -11.58 34.85
CA PRO A 178 -29.84 -11.70 35.05
C PRO A 178 -29.35 -13.14 35.29
N PHE A 179 -28.15 -13.47 34.81
CA PHE A 179 -27.56 -14.79 35.04
C PHE A 179 -27.32 -15.02 36.53
N SER A 180 -27.94 -16.08 37.06
CA SER A 180 -27.96 -16.39 38.49
C SER A 180 -27.17 -17.66 38.80
N HIS A 181 -26.85 -17.89 40.08
CA HIS A 181 -26.20 -19.12 40.49
C HIS A 181 -27.07 -20.37 40.22
N ASP A 182 -28.40 -20.24 40.24
CA ASP A 182 -29.31 -21.34 39.87
C ASP A 182 -29.35 -21.57 38.35
N HIS A 183 -29.14 -20.53 37.52
CA HIS A 183 -28.95 -20.70 36.07
C HIS A 183 -27.63 -21.45 35.77
N TRP A 184 -26.54 -21.14 36.51
CA TRP A 184 -25.29 -21.91 36.44
C TRP A 184 -25.49 -23.36 36.91
N ARG A 185 -26.23 -23.63 38.00
CA ARG A 185 -26.56 -25.00 38.44
C ARG A 185 -27.31 -25.79 37.37
N SER A 186 -28.29 -25.17 36.71
CA SER A 186 -29.01 -25.80 35.60
C SER A 186 -28.11 -26.18 34.44
N ILE A 187 -27.09 -25.36 34.11
CA ILE A 187 -26.04 -25.73 33.14
C ILE A 187 -25.18 -26.88 33.71
N ARG A 188 -24.70 -26.76 34.95
CA ARG A 188 -23.73 -27.67 35.58
C ARG A 188 -24.23 -29.11 35.65
N ARG A 189 -25.55 -29.37 35.77
CA ARG A 189 -26.10 -30.76 35.79
C ARG A 189 -25.77 -31.56 34.52
N PHE A 190 -25.58 -30.91 33.37
CA PHE A 190 -25.26 -31.54 32.08
C PHE A 190 -23.77 -31.77 31.88
N LEU A 191 -22.91 -31.33 32.81
CA LEU A 191 -21.45 -31.32 32.67
C LEU A 191 -20.81 -32.27 33.69
N SER A 192 -19.94 -33.17 33.23
CA SER A 192 -19.27 -34.16 34.09
C SER A 192 -17.77 -34.23 33.78
N PRO A 193 -16.88 -34.31 34.80
CA PRO A 193 -15.47 -34.62 34.59
C PRO A 193 -15.24 -35.92 33.80
N ASN A 194 -16.16 -36.89 33.91
CA ASN A 194 -16.12 -38.16 33.17
C ASN A 194 -16.56 -38.03 31.70
N SER A 195 -16.91 -36.83 31.24
CA SER A 195 -17.28 -36.51 29.85
C SER A 195 -16.84 -35.09 29.49
N PRO A 196 -15.51 -34.82 29.47
CA PRO A 196 -14.93 -33.47 29.45
C PRO A 196 -15.12 -32.70 28.12
N LEU A 197 -15.71 -33.35 27.11
CA LEU A 197 -16.11 -32.75 25.83
C LEU A 197 -17.62 -32.45 25.74
N ILE A 198 -18.42 -32.82 26.73
CA ILE A 198 -19.76 -32.24 26.90
C ILE A 198 -19.56 -30.87 27.54
N ARG A 199 -19.88 -29.82 26.77
CA ARG A 199 -19.59 -28.41 27.07
C ARG A 199 -20.75 -27.53 26.65
N ALA A 200 -21.05 -26.51 27.45
CA ALA A 200 -22.06 -25.50 27.15
C ALA A 200 -21.36 -24.22 26.66
N TYR A 201 -21.40 -23.96 25.36
CA TYR A 201 -20.78 -22.78 24.72
C TYR A 201 -21.77 -21.62 24.70
N GLY A 202 -21.30 -20.40 24.94
CA GLY A 202 -22.19 -19.25 25.08
C GLY A 202 -21.55 -17.98 25.60
N GLY A 203 -22.40 -17.07 26.08
CA GLY A 203 -21.98 -15.78 26.61
C GLY A 203 -23.08 -15.03 27.37
N LEU A 204 -22.68 -13.94 28.03
CA LEU A 204 -23.55 -13.09 28.86
C LEU A 204 -23.48 -11.63 28.42
N ARG A 205 -24.59 -10.90 28.53
CA ARG A 205 -24.64 -9.46 28.21
C ARG A 205 -23.77 -8.64 29.17
N PHE A 206 -23.14 -7.58 28.64
CA PHE A 206 -22.29 -6.65 29.39
C PHE A 206 -23.00 -6.00 30.60
N ASP A 207 -24.20 -5.45 30.38
CA ASP A 207 -25.06 -4.89 31.43
C ASP A 207 -26.27 -5.83 31.66
N PRO A 208 -26.24 -6.72 32.67
CA PRO A 208 -27.33 -7.66 32.91
C PRO A 208 -28.65 -6.95 33.28
N ASN A 209 -28.55 -5.75 33.85
CA ASN A 209 -29.68 -4.93 34.28
C ASN A 209 -30.09 -3.88 33.22
N GLY A 210 -29.48 -3.92 32.02
CA GLY A 210 -29.82 -3.08 30.88
C GLY A 210 -30.98 -3.66 30.07
N LYS A 211 -31.77 -2.79 29.42
CA LYS A 211 -32.79 -3.26 28.46
C LYS A 211 -32.09 -3.66 27.16
N ALA A 212 -32.25 -4.92 26.75
CA ALA A 212 -31.68 -5.42 25.51
C ALA A 212 -32.14 -4.63 24.27
N GLY A 213 -31.20 -4.39 23.34
CA GLY A 213 -31.49 -3.90 21.99
C GLY A 213 -32.27 -4.93 21.17
N VAL A 214 -32.94 -4.46 20.10
CA VAL A 214 -33.75 -5.33 19.21
C VAL A 214 -32.87 -6.34 18.47
N GLU A 215 -31.64 -5.93 18.15
CA GLU A 215 -30.59 -6.76 17.59
C GLU A 215 -30.04 -7.84 18.55
N TRP A 216 -30.29 -7.70 19.86
CA TRP A 216 -29.83 -8.62 20.91
C TRP A 216 -30.96 -9.44 21.55
N GLU A 217 -32.23 -9.21 21.18
CA GLU A 217 -33.40 -9.79 21.85
C GLU A 217 -33.39 -11.33 21.86
N GLN A 218 -32.88 -11.97 20.80
CA GLN A 218 -32.76 -13.43 20.70
C GLN A 218 -31.68 -14.03 21.61
N PHE A 219 -30.76 -13.21 22.13
CA PHE A 219 -29.69 -13.62 23.06
C PHE A 219 -30.08 -13.47 24.55
N GLY A 220 -31.14 -12.72 24.89
CA GLY A 220 -31.62 -12.55 26.27
C GLY A 220 -30.64 -11.76 27.18
N SER A 221 -30.48 -12.22 28.42
CA SER A 221 -29.41 -11.80 29.35
C SER A 221 -28.16 -12.69 29.25
N PHE A 222 -28.37 -13.95 28.89
CA PHE A 222 -27.33 -14.93 28.61
C PHE A 222 -27.87 -15.94 27.60
N TYR A 223 -26.99 -16.51 26.79
CA TYR A 223 -27.30 -17.62 25.91
C TYR A 223 -26.17 -18.65 25.97
N PHE A 224 -26.50 -19.89 26.37
CA PHE A 224 -25.62 -21.05 26.27
C PHE A 224 -26.31 -22.19 25.51
N THR A 225 -25.52 -23.02 24.83
CA THR A 225 -25.99 -24.21 24.11
C THR A 225 -24.98 -25.35 24.25
N VAL A 226 -25.47 -26.57 24.43
CA VAL A 226 -24.70 -27.80 24.18
C VAL A 226 -25.04 -28.25 22.75
N PRO A 227 -24.11 -28.27 21.78
CA PRO A 227 -24.43 -28.54 20.38
C PRO A 227 -25.04 -29.93 20.13
N GLN A 228 -26.01 -30.03 19.22
CA GLN A 228 -26.60 -31.30 18.78
C GLN A 228 -25.62 -32.11 17.93
N VAL A 229 -24.90 -31.43 17.04
CA VAL A 229 -23.77 -31.99 16.29
C VAL A 229 -22.56 -31.10 16.53
N GLU A 230 -21.44 -31.68 16.94
CA GLU A 230 -20.20 -30.97 17.24
C GLU A 230 -19.08 -31.53 16.37
N PHE A 231 -18.36 -30.65 15.66
CA PHE A 231 -17.13 -30.98 14.95
C PHE A 231 -15.94 -30.43 15.73
N VAL A 232 -14.98 -31.29 16.04
CA VAL A 232 -13.82 -30.99 16.88
C VAL A 232 -12.53 -31.16 16.07
N GLU A 233 -11.70 -30.12 16.06
CA GLU A 233 -10.38 -30.10 15.44
C GLU A 233 -9.28 -30.32 16.49
N PHE A 234 -8.37 -31.25 16.23
CA PHE A 234 -7.20 -31.54 17.06
C PHE A 234 -5.90 -31.35 16.27
N GLU A 235 -4.74 -31.52 16.92
CA GLU A 235 -3.42 -31.43 16.28
C GLU A 235 -3.11 -32.67 15.41
N GLY A 236 -3.81 -32.81 14.29
CA GLY A 236 -3.50 -33.77 13.22
C GLY A 236 -4.65 -34.70 12.80
N ASN A 237 -5.72 -34.77 13.60
CA ASN A 237 -6.95 -35.49 13.26
C ASN A 237 -8.19 -34.66 13.65
N SER A 238 -9.38 -35.18 13.34
CA SER A 238 -10.66 -34.53 13.64
C SER A 238 -11.62 -35.49 14.33
N MET A 239 -12.76 -35.01 14.81
CA MET A 239 -13.82 -35.86 15.36
C MET A 239 -15.20 -35.24 15.11
N LEU A 240 -16.16 -36.06 14.68
CA LEU A 240 -17.58 -35.68 14.61
C LEU A 240 -18.30 -36.31 15.81
N ALA A 241 -19.11 -35.54 16.51
CA ALA A 241 -19.93 -35.99 17.63
C ALA A 241 -21.39 -35.59 17.46
N ALA A 242 -22.29 -36.42 17.99
CA ALA A 242 -23.72 -36.19 18.08
C ALA A 242 -24.15 -36.26 19.55
N THR A 243 -24.78 -35.22 20.05
CA THR A 243 -25.25 -35.12 21.45
C THR A 243 -26.76 -34.95 21.46
N PHE A 244 -27.43 -35.69 22.34
CA PHE A 244 -28.84 -35.50 22.64
C PHE A 244 -29.05 -35.49 24.16
N ALA A 245 -30.04 -34.72 24.60
CA ALA A 245 -30.43 -34.61 25.99
C ALA A 245 -31.96 -34.70 26.11
N TRP A 246 -32.45 -35.32 27.18
CA TRP A 246 -33.86 -35.48 27.48
C TRP A 246 -34.12 -35.25 28.97
N GLU A 247 -35.32 -34.77 29.28
CA GLU A 247 -35.79 -34.55 30.64
C GLU A 247 -37.32 -34.60 30.61
N ASP A 248 -37.89 -35.73 31.07
CA ASP A 248 -39.33 -35.99 30.94
C ASP A 248 -40.18 -34.96 31.72
N GLU A 249 -39.64 -34.33 32.77
CA GLU A 249 -40.28 -33.20 33.49
C GLU A 249 -40.56 -32.00 32.58
N LEU A 250 -39.71 -31.75 31.58
CA LEU A 250 -39.90 -30.69 30.57
C LEU A 250 -40.81 -31.12 29.41
N SER A 251 -41.43 -32.30 29.48
CA SER A 251 -42.09 -32.97 28.34
C SER A 251 -41.17 -33.22 27.14
N TRP A 252 -39.85 -33.14 27.32
CA TRP A 252 -38.85 -33.35 26.28
C TRP A 252 -38.25 -34.75 26.40
N THR A 253 -39.01 -35.73 25.90
CA THR A 253 -38.72 -37.15 26.04
C THR A 253 -37.51 -37.60 25.21
N LEU A 254 -36.94 -38.76 25.56
CA LEU A 254 -35.87 -39.42 24.81
C LEU A 254 -36.20 -39.59 23.32
N GLN A 255 -37.46 -39.95 22.98
CA GLN A 255 -37.87 -40.10 21.59
C GLN A 255 -37.83 -38.76 20.84
N ASN A 256 -38.33 -37.68 21.44
CA ASN A 256 -38.30 -36.34 20.84
C ASN A 256 -36.84 -35.88 20.61
N ALA A 257 -35.97 -36.14 21.57
CA ALA A 257 -34.55 -35.82 21.49
C ALA A 257 -33.83 -36.61 20.36
N ILE A 258 -34.11 -37.90 20.24
CA ILE A 258 -33.56 -38.75 19.17
C ILE A 258 -34.11 -38.33 17.80
N GLU A 259 -35.42 -38.06 17.65
CA GLU A 259 -36.01 -37.65 16.37
C GLU A 259 -35.50 -36.27 15.91
N ALA A 260 -35.34 -35.32 16.83
CA ALA A 260 -34.70 -34.04 16.54
C ALA A 260 -33.25 -34.23 16.08
N LEU A 261 -32.45 -35.05 16.77
CA LEU A 261 -31.07 -35.33 16.39
C LEU A 261 -30.97 -36.09 15.05
N GLN A 262 -31.84 -37.07 14.78
CA GLN A 262 -31.92 -37.76 13.49
C GLN A 262 -32.22 -36.78 12.35
N LYS A 263 -33.14 -35.84 12.57
CA LYS A 263 -33.40 -34.76 11.59
C LYS A 263 -32.15 -33.89 11.38
N THR A 264 -31.50 -33.43 12.45
CA THR A 264 -30.27 -32.62 12.33
C THR A 264 -29.16 -33.35 11.59
N LEU A 265 -28.91 -34.64 11.86
CA LEU A 265 -27.89 -35.44 11.18
C LEU A 265 -28.17 -35.64 9.68
N LEU A 266 -29.44 -35.64 9.26
CA LEU A 266 -29.83 -35.66 7.84
C LEU A 266 -29.66 -34.29 7.15
N GLU A 267 -29.58 -33.19 7.91
CA GLU A 267 -29.30 -31.84 7.40
C GLU A 267 -27.78 -31.50 7.42
N VAL A 268 -26.93 -32.35 8.00
CA VAL A 268 -25.45 -32.16 8.03
C VAL A 268 -24.82 -32.43 6.67
N SER A 269 -24.10 -31.44 6.14
CA SER A 269 -23.28 -31.60 4.94
C SER A 269 -22.00 -32.37 5.24
N SER A 270 -21.75 -33.44 4.47
CA SER A 270 -20.48 -34.15 4.39
C SER A 270 -19.47 -33.50 3.41
N VAL A 271 -19.89 -32.48 2.66
CA VAL A 271 -19.03 -31.74 1.71
C VAL A 271 -18.31 -30.62 2.45
N ILE A 272 -16.98 -30.62 2.37
CA ILE A 272 -16.14 -29.60 3.03
C ILE A 272 -15.81 -28.49 2.03
N VAL A 273 -16.27 -27.27 2.32
CA VAL A 273 -15.94 -26.08 1.52
C VAL A 273 -14.75 -25.39 2.16
N ARG A 274 -13.55 -25.64 1.63
CA ARG A 274 -12.31 -24.94 2.07
C ARG A 274 -12.42 -23.45 1.80
N LEU A 275 -12.48 -22.66 2.86
CA LEU A 275 -12.56 -21.20 2.80
C LEU A 275 -11.28 -20.61 2.21
N ARG A 276 -11.39 -20.08 0.99
CA ARG A 276 -10.29 -19.34 0.37
C ARG A 276 -10.08 -18.03 1.12
N ARG A 277 -8.82 -17.76 1.47
CA ARG A 277 -8.36 -16.51 2.12
C ARG A 277 -8.22 -15.35 1.11
N GLU A 278 -9.15 -15.29 0.16
CA GLU A 278 -9.29 -14.21 -0.83
C GLU A 278 -10.17 -13.09 -0.23
N SER A 279 -10.46 -12.03 -1.00
CA SER A 279 -11.37 -10.99 -0.51
C SER A 279 -12.81 -11.50 -0.44
N LEU A 280 -13.60 -11.02 0.53
CA LEU A 280 -15.01 -11.39 0.68
C LEU A 280 -15.91 -10.96 -0.49
N GLY A 281 -15.39 -10.17 -1.44
CA GLY A 281 -16.15 -9.64 -2.59
C GLY A 281 -17.11 -8.49 -2.26
N VAL A 282 -17.20 -8.09 -0.99
CA VAL A 282 -18.18 -7.12 -0.48
C VAL A 282 -17.67 -5.67 -0.53
N SER A 283 -18.51 -4.75 -0.99
CA SER A 283 -18.25 -3.30 -0.96
C SER A 283 -19.03 -2.62 0.16
N VAL A 284 -18.45 -1.63 0.82
CA VAL A 284 -19.14 -0.83 1.85
C VAL A 284 -19.90 0.33 1.20
N VAL A 285 -21.22 0.28 1.28
CA VAL A 285 -22.14 1.32 0.77
C VAL A 285 -22.23 2.51 1.72
N SER A 286 -22.25 2.28 3.04
CA SER A 286 -22.16 3.36 4.04
C SER A 286 -21.63 2.90 5.39
N LYS A 287 -21.13 3.84 6.19
CA LYS A 287 -20.72 3.65 7.58
C LYS A 287 -21.37 4.73 8.45
N ASN A 288 -22.11 4.32 9.47
CA ASN A 288 -22.74 5.21 10.45
C ASN A 288 -22.18 4.91 11.85
N HIS A 289 -21.81 5.93 12.60
CA HIS A 289 -21.17 5.79 13.92
C HIS A 289 -22.09 6.30 15.02
N VAL A 290 -22.22 5.54 16.11
CA VAL A 290 -23.01 5.89 17.31
C VAL A 290 -22.14 5.63 18.55
N PRO A 291 -21.78 6.67 19.34
CA PRO A 291 -21.92 8.09 19.04
C PRO A 291 -21.16 8.54 17.77
N SER A 292 -21.56 9.67 17.20
CA SER A 292 -20.78 10.32 16.14
C SER A 292 -19.55 11.02 16.74
N LYS A 293 -18.64 11.52 15.89
CA LYS A 293 -17.48 12.29 16.37
C LYS A 293 -17.88 13.58 17.10
N GLY A 294 -19.03 14.16 16.74
CA GLY A 294 -19.55 15.36 17.38
C GLY A 294 -20.08 15.11 18.79
N ASP A 295 -20.62 13.92 19.05
CA ASP A 295 -21.24 13.56 20.33
C ASP A 295 -20.21 12.92 21.28
N TYR A 296 -19.28 12.13 20.74
CA TYR A 296 -18.24 11.44 21.52
C TYR A 296 -17.29 12.39 22.26
N TYR A 297 -16.96 13.54 21.68
CA TYR A 297 -16.06 14.52 22.32
C TYR A 297 -16.69 15.11 23.61
N PRO A 298 -17.95 15.59 23.60
CA PRO A 298 -18.73 15.86 24.81
C PRO A 298 -18.75 14.68 25.79
N SER A 299 -19.04 13.46 25.35
CA SER A 299 -19.09 12.26 26.22
C SER A 299 -17.78 12.02 26.99
N VAL A 300 -16.62 12.14 26.31
CA VAL A 300 -15.31 12.04 26.97
C VAL A 300 -15.07 13.19 27.94
N ASN A 301 -15.48 14.42 27.59
CA ASN A 301 -15.31 15.58 28.48
C ASN A 301 -16.15 15.46 29.76
N SER A 302 -17.42 15.05 29.67
CA SER A 302 -18.27 14.83 30.85
C SER A 302 -17.75 13.70 31.73
N ALA A 303 -17.21 12.62 31.15
CA ALA A 303 -16.52 11.58 31.91
C ALA A 303 -15.25 12.11 32.61
N LEU A 304 -14.47 12.97 31.93
CA LEU A 304 -13.28 13.62 32.49
C LEU A 304 -13.60 14.66 33.58
N GLU A 305 -14.76 15.30 33.54
CA GLU A 305 -15.24 16.19 34.61
C GLU A 305 -15.55 15.37 35.87
N ILE A 306 -16.36 14.31 35.73
CA ILE A 306 -16.72 13.39 36.84
C ILE A 306 -15.48 12.70 37.45
N ILE A 307 -14.47 12.35 36.65
CA ILE A 307 -13.20 11.75 37.16
C ILE A 307 -12.31 12.79 37.87
N LYS A 308 -12.48 14.10 37.60
CA LYS A 308 -11.70 15.17 38.24
C LYS A 308 -12.37 15.78 39.47
N GLU A 309 -13.64 15.48 39.73
CA GLU A 309 -14.33 15.96 40.93
C GLU A 309 -13.68 15.40 42.20
N LYS A 310 -13.33 16.30 43.13
CA LYS A 310 -12.55 16.00 44.34
C LYS A 310 -13.12 14.91 45.27
N TYR A 311 -14.42 14.62 45.14
CA TYR A 311 -15.14 13.63 45.95
C TYR A 311 -15.76 12.50 45.12
N SER A 312 -15.47 12.43 43.83
CA SER A 312 -15.94 11.35 42.97
C SER A 312 -15.19 10.05 43.28
N PRO A 313 -15.88 8.90 43.41
CA PRO A 313 -15.21 7.61 43.52
C PRO A 313 -14.65 7.13 42.17
N LEU A 314 -15.12 7.68 41.03
CA LEU A 314 -14.83 7.16 39.70
C LEU A 314 -13.41 7.53 39.24
N SER A 315 -12.56 6.51 39.08
CA SER A 315 -11.17 6.65 38.63
C SER A 315 -10.97 6.38 37.12
N LYS A 316 -11.84 5.53 36.54
CA LYS A 316 -11.80 5.12 35.13
C LYS A 316 -13.21 4.80 34.63
N VAL A 317 -13.52 5.17 33.39
CA VAL A 317 -14.68 4.63 32.64
C VAL A 317 -14.25 4.30 31.21
N VAL A 318 -14.84 3.27 30.62
CA VAL A 318 -14.55 2.84 29.24
C VAL A 318 -15.74 3.20 28.36
N LEU A 319 -15.55 4.16 27.45
CA LEU A 319 -16.60 4.59 26.51
C LEU A 319 -16.44 3.87 25.17
N ALA A 320 -17.56 3.42 24.61
CA ALA A 320 -17.63 2.61 23.40
C ALA A 320 -18.33 3.31 22.23
N ARG A 321 -18.10 2.77 21.03
CA ARG A 321 -18.68 3.21 19.76
C ARG A 321 -19.15 2.01 18.95
N SER A 322 -20.44 1.94 18.66
CA SER A 322 -21.00 1.06 17.64
C SER A 322 -20.85 1.71 16.26
N SER A 323 -20.36 0.96 15.28
CA SER A 323 -20.21 1.39 13.90
C SER A 323 -21.00 0.47 12.98
N ARG A 324 -22.14 0.94 12.49
CA ARG A 324 -22.98 0.21 11.52
C ARG A 324 -22.37 0.34 10.13
N ILE A 325 -22.07 -0.80 9.54
CA ILE A 325 -21.55 -0.93 8.17
C ILE A 325 -22.69 -1.52 7.33
N ILE A 326 -23.09 -0.79 6.29
CA ILE A 326 -24.05 -1.27 5.29
C ILE A 326 -23.25 -1.57 4.03
N THR A 327 -23.49 -2.75 3.47
CA THR A 327 -22.75 -3.31 2.34
C THR A 327 -23.63 -3.47 1.09
N ASP A 328 -23.01 -3.73 -0.06
CA ASP A 328 -23.71 -4.01 -1.32
C ASP A 328 -24.35 -5.40 -1.36
N THR A 329 -23.82 -6.31 -0.56
CA THR A 329 -24.16 -7.73 -0.45
C THR A 329 -24.13 -8.18 1.01
N ASP A 330 -24.82 -9.29 1.31
CA ASP A 330 -24.83 -9.89 2.64
C ASP A 330 -23.44 -10.47 3.01
N ILE A 331 -22.97 -10.15 4.21
CA ILE A 331 -21.70 -10.67 4.74
C ILE A 331 -21.96 -12.04 5.39
N ASP A 332 -21.29 -13.10 4.92
CA ASP A 332 -21.24 -14.37 5.66
C ASP A 332 -20.38 -14.20 6.94
N PRO A 333 -20.95 -14.36 8.15
CA PRO A 333 -20.19 -14.28 9.40
C PRO A 333 -19.09 -15.33 9.51
N ILE A 334 -19.27 -16.52 8.94
CA ILE A 334 -18.30 -17.62 9.05
C ILE A 334 -17.08 -17.33 8.15
N ALA A 335 -17.30 -16.93 6.89
CA ALA A 335 -16.23 -16.49 6.01
C ALA A 335 -15.49 -15.24 6.53
N TRP A 336 -16.18 -14.29 7.17
CA TRP A 336 -15.51 -13.14 7.81
C TRP A 336 -14.65 -13.58 9.00
N LEU A 337 -15.16 -14.47 9.87
CA LEU A 337 -14.39 -15.01 10.99
C LEU A 337 -13.15 -15.79 10.52
N ALA A 338 -13.24 -16.51 9.40
CA ALA A 338 -12.10 -17.19 8.77
C ALA A 338 -11.01 -16.23 8.30
N ARG A 339 -11.40 -15.06 7.77
CA ARG A 339 -10.44 -14.01 7.40
C ARG A 339 -9.80 -13.37 8.63
N LEU A 340 -10.54 -13.16 9.72
CA LEU A 340 -9.99 -12.66 10.99
C LEU A 340 -8.93 -13.61 11.60
N GLN A 341 -9.07 -14.93 11.41
CA GLN A 341 -8.07 -15.93 11.83
C GLN A 341 -6.67 -15.67 11.26
N CYS A 342 -6.60 -15.09 10.06
CA CYS A 342 -5.33 -14.85 9.37
C CYS A 342 -4.47 -13.77 10.05
N GLU A 343 -5.04 -12.93 10.91
CA GLU A 343 -4.32 -11.84 11.59
C GLU A 343 -3.83 -12.17 13.01
N GLY A 344 -4.12 -13.37 13.55
CA GLY A 344 -3.67 -13.71 14.90
C GLY A 344 -3.76 -15.19 15.25
N LYS A 345 -2.60 -15.83 15.45
CA LYS A 345 -2.50 -17.16 16.10
C LYS A 345 -2.76 -17.10 17.61
N ASP A 346 -2.67 -15.91 18.20
CA ASP A 346 -2.66 -15.67 19.65
C ASP A 346 -3.94 -14.96 20.13
N ALA A 347 -5.07 -15.20 19.45
CA ALA A 347 -6.39 -14.68 19.77
C ALA A 347 -7.47 -15.79 19.75
N TYR A 348 -8.46 -15.67 20.62
CA TYR A 348 -9.66 -16.51 20.63
C TYR A 348 -10.57 -16.11 19.48
N GLN A 349 -11.17 -17.10 18.83
CA GLN A 349 -12.21 -16.88 17.86
C GLN A 349 -13.53 -17.43 18.37
N PHE A 350 -14.62 -16.70 18.15
CA PHE A 350 -15.95 -17.19 18.47
C PHE A 350 -16.99 -16.82 17.42
N CYS A 351 -18.03 -17.65 17.34
CA CYS A 351 -19.32 -17.34 16.72
C CYS A 351 -20.43 -17.82 17.66
N LEU A 352 -21.42 -16.98 17.92
CA LEU A 352 -22.67 -17.35 18.59
C LEU A 352 -23.84 -16.87 17.75
N GLN A 353 -24.68 -17.80 17.28
CA GLN A 353 -25.88 -17.50 16.53
C GLN A 353 -27.06 -18.34 17.08
N PRO A 354 -27.87 -17.80 18.01
CA PRO A 354 -29.14 -18.39 18.41
C PRO A 354 -30.13 -18.55 17.23
N PRO A 355 -31.20 -19.35 17.37
CA PRO A 355 -32.18 -19.57 16.29
C PRO A 355 -32.80 -18.25 15.81
N GLY A 356 -32.68 -17.98 14.50
CA GLY A 356 -33.21 -16.75 13.88
C GLY A 356 -32.49 -15.44 14.28
N ALA A 357 -31.37 -15.52 14.99
CA ALA A 357 -30.61 -14.36 15.45
C ALA A 357 -29.56 -13.89 14.43
N PRO A 358 -29.10 -12.62 14.53
CA PRO A 358 -27.81 -12.20 13.99
C PRO A 358 -26.66 -13.05 14.55
N ALA A 359 -25.58 -13.22 13.79
CA ALA A 359 -24.40 -13.94 14.26
C ALA A 359 -23.44 -12.97 14.99
N PHE A 360 -23.15 -13.25 16.26
CA PHE A 360 -22.13 -12.52 17.02
C PHE A 360 -20.78 -13.21 16.87
N ILE A 361 -19.85 -12.57 16.15
CA ILE A 361 -18.51 -13.09 15.86
C ILE A 361 -17.43 -12.23 16.51
N GLY A 362 -16.26 -12.80 16.82
CA GLY A 362 -15.14 -12.02 17.36
C GLY A 362 -13.78 -12.70 17.27
N ASN A 363 -12.73 -11.88 17.37
CA ASN A 363 -11.33 -12.30 17.34
C ASN A 363 -10.53 -11.58 18.46
N THR A 364 -10.66 -12.07 19.69
CA THR A 364 -10.24 -11.36 20.92
C THR A 364 -8.94 -11.92 21.51
N PRO A 365 -7.97 -11.08 21.91
CA PRO A 365 -6.76 -11.55 22.60
C PRO A 365 -6.99 -11.88 24.09
N GLU A 366 -8.10 -11.40 24.66
CA GLU A 366 -8.26 -11.20 26.10
C GLU A 366 -8.97 -12.40 26.75
N ARG A 367 -8.25 -13.11 27.63
CA ARG A 367 -8.77 -14.17 28.49
C ARG A 367 -9.41 -13.52 29.72
N LEU A 368 -10.72 -13.68 29.89
CA LEU A 368 -11.40 -13.31 31.14
C LEU A 368 -10.95 -14.28 32.25
N PHE A 369 -11.13 -15.58 32.01
CA PHE A 369 -10.45 -16.62 32.77
C PHE A 369 -10.33 -17.93 31.98
N TYR A 370 -9.33 -18.74 32.32
CA TYR A 370 -9.30 -20.18 32.08
C TYR A 370 -9.28 -20.87 33.43
N ARG A 371 -10.03 -21.97 33.58
CA ARG A 371 -10.12 -22.76 34.80
C ARG A 371 -9.94 -24.24 34.46
N LYS A 372 -9.04 -24.93 35.15
CA LYS A 372 -8.88 -26.40 35.12
C LYS A 372 -8.78 -26.91 36.55
N HIS A 373 -9.74 -27.74 36.97
CA HIS A 373 -9.92 -28.17 38.36
C HIS A 373 -9.95 -26.98 39.33
N LEU A 374 -8.99 -26.85 40.26
CA LEU A 374 -8.87 -25.71 41.17
C LEU A 374 -7.95 -24.60 40.65
N GLY A 375 -7.22 -24.80 39.56
CA GLY A 375 -6.37 -23.77 38.95
C GLY A 375 -7.20 -22.78 38.13
N VAL A 376 -7.00 -21.48 38.36
CA VAL A 376 -7.60 -20.39 37.59
C VAL A 376 -6.53 -19.41 37.08
N TRP A 377 -6.68 -18.97 35.83
CA TRP A 377 -5.77 -18.04 35.14
C TRP A 377 -6.57 -16.90 34.51
N SER A 378 -6.27 -15.65 34.87
CA SER A 378 -6.84 -14.42 34.31
C SER A 378 -5.72 -13.46 33.89
N GLU A 379 -6.03 -12.45 33.09
CA GLU A 379 -5.01 -11.60 32.47
C GLU A 379 -5.43 -10.13 32.49
N ALA A 380 -4.53 -9.26 32.95
CA ALA A 380 -4.66 -7.82 32.76
C ALA A 380 -4.13 -7.47 31.37
N LEU A 381 -5.01 -6.93 30.53
CA LEU A 381 -4.69 -6.40 29.20
C LEU A 381 -5.29 -4.99 29.10
N ALA A 382 -4.44 -3.98 28.94
CA ALA A 382 -4.86 -2.57 28.86
C ALA A 382 -3.80 -1.73 28.14
N ALA A 383 -4.09 -0.44 27.93
CA ALA A 383 -3.23 0.54 27.26
C ALA A 383 -2.75 0.11 25.85
N THR A 384 -3.39 0.66 24.82
CA THR A 384 -3.11 0.28 23.43
C THR A 384 -2.07 1.20 22.76
N ARG A 385 -1.19 0.62 21.94
CA ARG A 385 -0.42 1.34 20.90
C ARG A 385 -0.41 0.57 19.56
N PRO A 386 -0.22 1.25 18.41
CA PRO A 386 0.11 0.58 17.16
C PRO A 386 1.43 -0.21 17.26
N ARG A 387 1.59 -1.22 16.39
CA ARG A 387 2.90 -1.78 16.07
C ARG A 387 3.68 -0.81 15.19
N GLY A 388 5.00 -0.77 15.35
CA GLY A 388 5.88 0.04 14.49
C GLY A 388 5.96 -0.48 13.06
N ASP A 389 6.35 0.39 12.13
CA ASP A 389 6.61 0.02 10.73
C ASP A 389 8.00 -0.61 10.52
N SER A 390 8.87 -0.52 11.53
CA SER A 390 10.16 -1.20 11.62
C SER A 390 10.36 -1.77 13.03
N GLU A 391 11.24 -2.76 13.20
CA GLU A 391 11.57 -3.34 14.51
C GLU A 391 12.06 -2.27 15.51
N VAL A 392 12.81 -1.27 15.04
CA VAL A 392 13.31 -0.16 15.88
C VAL A 392 12.16 0.74 16.33
N SER A 393 11.29 1.17 15.40
CA SER A 393 10.10 1.97 15.74
C SER A 393 9.14 1.18 16.65
N ASP A 394 9.05 -0.13 16.48
CA ASP A 394 8.22 -1.01 17.30
C ASP A 394 8.76 -1.14 18.73
N LEU A 395 10.09 -1.18 18.90
CA LEU A 395 10.80 -1.12 20.19
C LEU A 395 10.72 0.28 20.85
N GLU A 396 10.68 1.36 20.06
CA GLU A 396 10.45 2.72 20.57
C GLU A 396 9.03 2.90 21.10
N ILE A 397 8.01 2.42 20.37
CA ILE A 397 6.61 2.47 20.80
C ILE A 397 6.35 1.51 21.98
N GLU A 398 7.03 0.36 22.03
CA GLU A 398 7.03 -0.53 23.19
C GLU A 398 7.59 0.16 24.44
N ARG A 399 8.67 0.94 24.29
CA ARG A 399 9.26 1.73 25.39
C ARG A 399 8.38 2.90 25.82
N ASP A 400 7.74 3.61 24.89
CA ASP A 400 6.71 4.63 25.20
C ASP A 400 5.58 4.01 26.03
N LEU A 401 5.01 2.90 25.57
CA LEU A 401 3.94 2.19 26.26
C LEU A 401 4.35 1.69 27.66
N LEU A 402 5.59 1.22 27.83
CA LEU A 402 6.11 0.78 29.12
C LEU A 402 6.37 1.92 30.12
N THR A 403 6.62 3.14 29.64
CA THR A 403 7.05 4.29 30.47
C THR A 403 6.01 5.39 30.62
N SER A 404 4.95 5.40 29.80
CA SER A 404 3.86 6.38 29.87
C SER A 404 3.08 6.30 31.19
N PRO A 405 2.98 7.40 31.99
CA PRO A 405 2.24 7.39 33.25
C PRO A 405 0.72 7.20 33.08
N LYS A 406 0.13 7.66 31.98
CA LYS A 406 -1.32 7.50 31.69
C LYS A 406 -1.66 6.02 31.51
N ASP A 407 -0.85 5.35 30.69
CA ASP A 407 -1.00 3.95 30.32
C ASP A 407 -0.67 3.01 31.49
N ASP A 408 0.35 3.34 32.29
CA ASP A 408 0.70 2.59 33.51
C ASP A 408 -0.37 2.69 34.61
N LEU A 409 -1.01 3.86 34.76
CA LEU A 409 -2.18 4.03 35.63
C LEU A 409 -3.37 3.21 35.11
N GLU A 410 -3.69 3.32 33.82
CA GLU A 410 -4.81 2.63 33.20
C GLU A 410 -4.70 1.10 33.32
N PHE A 411 -3.47 0.57 33.18
CA PHE A 411 -3.13 -0.84 33.33
C PHE A 411 -3.08 -1.29 34.79
N SER A 412 -2.53 -0.48 35.70
CA SER A 412 -2.46 -0.83 37.12
C SER A 412 -3.86 -0.94 37.74
N ILE A 413 -4.79 -0.07 37.38
CA ILE A 413 -6.21 -0.16 37.80
C ILE A 413 -6.83 -1.51 37.40
N VAL A 414 -6.53 -2.02 36.19
CA VAL A 414 -7.01 -3.33 35.72
C VAL A 414 -6.32 -4.47 36.49
N ARG A 415 -5.00 -4.43 36.61
CA ARG A 415 -4.22 -5.51 37.25
C ARG A 415 -4.55 -5.68 38.73
N GLU A 416 -4.62 -4.59 39.50
CA GLU A 416 -4.89 -4.66 40.93
C GLU A 416 -6.33 -5.09 41.21
N ASN A 417 -7.30 -4.62 40.42
CA ASN A 417 -8.69 -5.05 40.58
C ASN A 417 -8.87 -6.55 40.30
N ILE A 418 -8.28 -7.08 39.21
CA ILE A 418 -8.32 -8.53 38.95
C ILE A 418 -7.61 -9.31 40.06
N ARG A 419 -6.47 -8.82 40.58
CA ARG A 419 -5.78 -9.43 41.73
C ARG A 419 -6.70 -9.49 42.95
N GLU A 420 -7.37 -8.40 43.29
CA GLU A 420 -8.24 -8.30 44.48
C GLU A 420 -9.49 -9.18 44.36
N LYS A 421 -10.12 -9.20 43.17
CA LYS A 421 -11.25 -10.08 42.88
C LYS A 421 -10.86 -11.55 42.94
N LEU A 422 -9.69 -11.94 42.41
CA LEU A 422 -9.15 -13.28 42.58
C LEU A 422 -8.80 -13.59 44.04
N SER A 423 -8.23 -12.64 44.80
CA SER A 423 -7.91 -12.84 46.23
C SER A 423 -9.15 -13.04 47.12
N ALA A 424 -10.33 -12.59 46.67
CA ALA A 424 -11.58 -12.86 47.38
C ALA A 424 -12.01 -14.35 47.29
N ILE A 425 -11.69 -15.04 46.19
CA ILE A 425 -12.16 -16.42 45.89
C ILE A 425 -11.05 -17.49 45.94
N CYS A 426 -9.79 -17.11 45.74
CA CYS A 426 -8.63 -17.99 45.81
C CYS A 426 -7.96 -17.94 47.20
N ASP A 427 -7.20 -18.98 47.54
CA ASP A 427 -6.34 -18.98 48.74
C ASP A 427 -4.96 -18.38 48.46
N ARG A 428 -4.52 -18.44 47.21
CA ARG A 428 -3.26 -17.86 46.74
C ARG A 428 -3.47 -17.25 45.36
N VAL A 429 -2.92 -16.05 45.14
CA VAL A 429 -2.87 -15.37 43.84
C VAL A 429 -1.44 -14.96 43.55
N THR A 430 -0.96 -15.24 42.34
CA THR A 430 0.38 -14.94 41.85
C THR A 430 0.28 -14.09 40.59
N VAL A 431 1.08 -13.02 40.51
CA VAL A 431 1.07 -12.06 39.40
C VAL A 431 2.47 -12.03 38.76
N LYS A 432 2.62 -12.62 37.57
CA LYS A 432 3.91 -12.74 36.85
C LYS A 432 3.68 -12.79 35.32
N PRO A 433 4.39 -11.98 34.51
CA PRO A 433 5.18 -10.81 34.90
C PRO A 433 4.28 -9.68 35.43
N GLN A 434 4.82 -8.78 36.25
CA GLN A 434 4.10 -7.65 36.85
C GLN A 434 3.63 -6.61 35.82
N LYS A 435 4.44 -6.37 34.79
CA LYS A 435 4.14 -5.59 33.59
C LYS A 435 5.09 -6.04 32.48
N THR A 436 4.57 -6.30 31.29
CA THR A 436 5.33 -6.49 30.04
C THR A 436 4.46 -6.03 28.87
N VAL A 437 4.95 -6.15 27.62
CA VAL A 437 4.16 -5.84 26.42
C VAL A 437 3.77 -7.12 25.68
N ARG A 438 2.47 -7.31 25.40
CA ARG A 438 1.96 -8.36 24.51
C ARG A 438 1.75 -7.77 23.12
N LYS A 439 2.63 -8.13 22.19
CA LYS A 439 2.59 -7.69 20.79
C LYS A 439 1.65 -8.59 19.97
N LEU A 440 0.75 -7.99 19.21
CA LEU A 440 -0.13 -8.65 18.24
C LEU A 440 0.19 -8.11 16.83
N ALA A 441 -0.50 -8.57 15.78
CA ALA A 441 -0.13 -8.23 14.39
C ALA A 441 -0.19 -6.71 14.08
N ARG A 442 -1.20 -5.99 14.61
CA ARG A 442 -1.45 -4.57 14.31
C ARG A 442 -1.27 -3.61 15.50
N ILE A 443 -1.49 -4.09 16.73
CA ILE A 443 -1.32 -3.31 17.98
C ILE A 443 -0.56 -4.10 19.05
N GLN A 444 -0.11 -3.41 20.08
CA GLN A 444 0.54 -3.94 21.28
C GLN A 444 -0.09 -3.35 22.54
N HIS A 445 -0.06 -4.11 23.63
CA HIS A 445 -0.75 -3.82 24.90
C HIS A 445 0.16 -4.02 26.09
N LEU A 446 -0.08 -3.32 27.20
CA LEU A 446 0.45 -3.73 28.50
C LEU A 446 -0.23 -5.01 28.96
N TYR A 447 0.56 -5.93 29.50
CA TYR A 447 0.17 -7.30 29.83
C TYR A 447 0.73 -7.77 31.18
N SER A 448 -0.11 -8.45 31.96
CA SER A 448 0.27 -9.21 33.15
C SER A 448 -0.63 -10.44 33.27
N GLN A 449 -0.04 -11.59 33.58
CA GLN A 449 -0.80 -12.81 33.86
C GLN A 449 -0.98 -12.97 35.38
N LEU A 450 -2.21 -13.33 35.78
CA LEU A 450 -2.61 -13.60 37.14
C LEU A 450 -3.06 -15.06 37.22
N ALA A 451 -2.54 -15.80 38.19
CA ALA A 451 -2.91 -17.19 38.42
C ALA A 451 -3.27 -17.39 39.89
N GLY A 452 -4.26 -18.23 40.17
CA GLY A 452 -4.70 -18.53 41.52
C GLY A 452 -5.19 -19.96 41.68
N GLN A 453 -5.39 -20.34 42.94
CA GLN A 453 -5.97 -21.63 43.34
C GLN A 453 -7.28 -21.37 44.08
N LEU A 454 -8.37 -21.84 43.50
CA LEU A 454 -9.74 -21.76 44.03
C LEU A 454 -9.88 -22.62 45.29
N ARG A 455 -10.81 -22.24 46.18
CA ARG A 455 -11.12 -23.01 47.39
C ARG A 455 -11.94 -24.27 47.06
N ARG A 456 -12.85 -24.18 46.09
CA ARG A 456 -13.71 -25.28 45.62
C ARG A 456 -13.87 -25.22 44.11
N GLU A 457 -14.28 -26.35 43.51
CA GLU A 457 -14.72 -26.36 42.11
C GLU A 457 -16.09 -25.67 41.92
N ASP A 458 -16.90 -25.54 42.99
CA ASP A 458 -18.21 -24.90 42.95
C ASP A 458 -18.14 -23.37 42.78
N ASP A 459 -16.97 -22.77 43.07
CA ASP A 459 -16.73 -21.33 43.05
C ASP A 459 -16.68 -20.77 41.60
N GLU A 460 -16.88 -21.61 40.57
CA GLU A 460 -16.82 -21.26 39.14
C GLU A 460 -17.80 -20.13 38.75
N PHE A 461 -18.99 -20.10 39.35
CA PHE A 461 -19.93 -18.98 39.21
C PHE A 461 -19.36 -17.68 39.77
N ASP A 462 -18.66 -17.75 40.90
CA ASP A 462 -18.09 -16.59 41.58
C ASP A 462 -16.85 -16.04 40.85
N ILE A 463 -16.10 -16.86 40.10
CA ILE A 463 -15.06 -16.37 39.17
C ILE A 463 -15.69 -15.42 38.14
N LEU A 464 -16.76 -15.88 37.49
CA LEU A 464 -17.43 -15.13 36.43
C LEU A 464 -18.05 -13.83 36.98
N ASN A 465 -18.74 -13.93 38.12
CA ASN A 465 -19.41 -12.82 38.79
C ASN A 465 -18.43 -11.82 39.43
N ALA A 466 -17.24 -12.25 39.88
CA ALA A 466 -16.22 -11.36 40.44
C ALA A 466 -15.40 -10.62 39.37
N LEU A 467 -15.17 -11.24 38.19
CA LEU A 467 -14.34 -10.69 37.13
C LEU A 467 -15.12 -9.92 36.05
N HIS A 468 -16.39 -10.22 35.79
CA HIS A 468 -17.18 -9.54 34.77
C HIS A 468 -18.08 -8.42 35.34
N PRO A 469 -18.08 -7.20 34.76
CA PRO A 469 -17.21 -6.70 33.69
C PRO A 469 -15.87 -6.19 34.23
N THR A 470 -14.79 -6.46 33.50
CA THR A 470 -13.44 -6.01 33.90
C THR A 470 -13.31 -4.49 33.82
N PRO A 471 -12.40 -3.86 34.59
CA PRO A 471 -12.04 -2.46 34.38
C PRO A 471 -11.35 -2.14 33.04
N ALA A 472 -11.03 -3.16 32.22
CA ALA A 472 -10.57 -2.97 30.84
C ALA A 472 -11.73 -2.63 29.89
N VAL A 473 -12.97 -3.02 30.23
CA VAL A 473 -14.16 -2.81 29.38
C VAL A 473 -15.31 -2.02 30.03
N CYS A 474 -15.34 -1.88 31.36
CA CYS A 474 -16.33 -1.05 32.07
C CYS A 474 -15.69 0.19 32.71
N GLY A 475 -14.85 -0.01 33.72
CA GLY A 475 -14.24 1.09 34.49
C GLY A 475 -13.95 0.69 35.94
N CYS A 476 -13.61 1.65 36.78
CA CYS A 476 -13.34 1.43 38.20
C CYS A 476 -13.72 2.66 39.05
N PRO A 477 -14.54 2.51 40.10
CA PRO A 477 -15.28 1.30 40.49
C PRO A 477 -16.35 0.93 39.44
N VAL A 478 -16.80 -0.33 39.49
CA VAL A 478 -17.53 -0.97 38.38
C VAL A 478 -18.97 -0.47 38.26
N ASP A 479 -19.65 -0.19 39.37
CA ASP A 479 -21.09 0.12 39.37
C ASP A 479 -21.35 1.57 38.94
N GLU A 480 -20.55 2.52 39.42
CA GLU A 480 -20.54 3.91 38.97
C GLU A 480 -20.14 4.03 37.50
N ALA A 481 -19.13 3.26 37.05
CA ALA A 481 -18.77 3.19 35.65
C ALA A 481 -19.91 2.65 34.77
N ARG A 482 -20.61 1.58 35.22
CA ARG A 482 -21.76 1.01 34.49
C ARG A 482 -22.94 1.98 34.44
N LEU A 483 -23.20 2.70 35.53
CA LEU A 483 -24.23 3.75 35.58
C LEU A 483 -23.92 4.89 34.61
N LEU A 484 -22.66 5.36 34.57
CA LEU A 484 -22.23 6.43 33.66
C LEU A 484 -22.30 5.98 32.19
N ILE A 485 -21.85 4.75 31.88
CA ILE A 485 -22.01 4.14 30.54
C ILE A 485 -23.48 4.14 30.12
N ARG A 486 -24.40 3.71 31.00
CA ARG A 486 -25.85 3.68 30.72
C ARG A 486 -26.47 5.07 30.52
N GLN A 487 -25.86 6.13 31.03
CA GLN A 487 -26.30 7.52 30.82
C GLN A 487 -25.72 8.13 29.53
N ILE A 488 -24.51 7.75 29.14
CA ILE A 488 -23.75 8.34 28.03
C ILE A 488 -23.95 7.58 26.70
N GLU A 489 -24.02 6.26 26.72
CA GLU A 489 -24.09 5.45 25.49
C GLU A 489 -25.53 5.27 25.00
N SER A 490 -25.81 5.83 23.81
CA SER A 490 -27.12 5.79 23.17
C SER A 490 -27.43 4.47 22.43
N PHE A 491 -26.74 3.38 22.79
CA PHE A 491 -26.90 2.06 22.19
C PHE A 491 -26.65 0.94 23.22
N ASP A 492 -27.26 -0.23 23.02
CA ASP A 492 -26.97 -1.42 23.84
C ASP A 492 -25.71 -2.14 23.32
N ARG A 493 -24.77 -2.42 24.24
CA ARG A 493 -23.60 -3.26 23.96
C ARG A 493 -23.98 -4.73 23.75
N GLY A 494 -25.04 -5.22 24.42
CA GLY A 494 -25.44 -6.61 24.38
C GLY A 494 -24.28 -7.54 24.75
N MET A 495 -23.89 -8.44 23.85
CA MET A 495 -22.76 -9.36 24.07
C MET A 495 -21.38 -8.73 23.79
N TYR A 496 -21.30 -7.52 23.19
CA TYR A 496 -20.02 -6.80 23.09
C TYR A 496 -19.49 -6.47 24.49
N ALA A 497 -18.21 -6.76 24.73
CA ALA A 497 -17.56 -6.69 26.03
C ALA A 497 -18.18 -7.59 27.13
N GLY A 498 -19.09 -8.50 26.77
CA GLY A 498 -19.53 -9.60 27.62
C GLY A 498 -18.54 -10.76 27.68
N PRO A 499 -18.70 -11.73 28.59
CA PRO A 499 -17.96 -12.99 28.58
C PRO A 499 -18.44 -13.86 27.40
N VAL A 500 -17.51 -14.46 26.66
CA VAL A 500 -17.79 -15.44 25.59
C VAL A 500 -16.86 -16.63 25.72
N GLY A 501 -17.41 -17.83 25.82
CA GLY A 501 -16.64 -19.02 26.21
C GLY A 501 -17.47 -20.28 26.36
N PHE A 502 -17.03 -21.18 27.23
CA PHE A 502 -17.77 -22.39 27.59
C PHE A 502 -17.61 -22.78 29.06
N PHE A 503 -18.65 -23.41 29.60
CA PHE A 503 -18.59 -24.22 30.81
C PHE A 503 -18.39 -25.69 30.45
N GLY A 504 -17.56 -26.42 31.21
CA GLY A 504 -17.30 -27.85 31.00
C GLY A 504 -17.09 -28.63 32.31
N GLY A 505 -16.92 -29.95 32.19
CA GLY A 505 -16.83 -30.86 33.35
C GLY A 505 -15.70 -30.51 34.34
N GLY A 506 -14.45 -30.63 33.88
CA GLY A 506 -13.23 -30.27 34.64
C GLY A 506 -12.49 -29.03 34.12
N GLU A 507 -12.90 -28.48 32.98
CA GLU A 507 -12.36 -27.25 32.38
C GLU A 507 -13.48 -26.30 31.94
N SER A 508 -13.25 -25.00 32.15
CA SER A 508 -14.10 -23.91 31.63
C SER A 508 -13.21 -22.76 31.17
N GLU A 509 -13.55 -22.09 30.06
CA GLU A 509 -12.71 -21.02 29.49
C GLU A 509 -13.57 -19.91 28.90
N PHE A 510 -13.32 -18.67 29.33
CA PHE A 510 -14.01 -17.48 28.88
C PHE A 510 -13.03 -16.40 28.40
N SER A 511 -13.35 -15.83 27.25
CA SER A 511 -12.72 -14.66 26.66
C SER A 511 -13.61 -13.43 26.85
N VAL A 512 -13.02 -12.23 26.74
CA VAL A 512 -13.81 -10.98 26.74
C VAL A 512 -14.22 -10.65 25.30
N GLY A 513 -15.52 -10.44 25.06
CA GLY A 513 -16.18 -10.28 23.77
C GLY A 513 -15.88 -8.96 23.02
N ILE A 514 -14.63 -8.51 23.02
CA ILE A 514 -14.11 -7.38 22.25
C ILE A 514 -13.62 -7.80 20.85
N ARG A 515 -13.29 -6.81 19.99
CA ARG A 515 -12.95 -7.01 18.57
C ARG A 515 -13.97 -7.92 17.86
N SER A 516 -15.22 -7.56 18.05
CA SER A 516 -16.37 -8.36 17.69
C SER A 516 -17.36 -7.56 16.84
N ALA A 517 -18.18 -8.29 16.11
CA ALA A 517 -19.19 -7.77 15.22
C ALA A 517 -20.49 -8.58 15.36
N LEU A 518 -21.62 -7.89 15.31
CA LEU A 518 -22.93 -8.52 15.16
C LEU A 518 -23.34 -8.41 13.68
N VAL A 519 -23.49 -9.55 13.01
CA VAL A 519 -23.66 -9.63 11.55
C VAL A 519 -25.07 -10.09 11.22
N GLN A 520 -25.81 -9.33 10.41
CA GLN A 520 -27.21 -9.57 10.11
C GLN A 520 -27.51 -9.50 8.60
N LYS A 521 -28.02 -10.61 8.07
CA LYS A 521 -28.54 -10.77 6.70
C LYS A 521 -29.59 -9.67 6.42
N GLY A 522 -29.42 -8.94 5.32
CA GLY A 522 -30.23 -7.80 4.89
C GLY A 522 -30.01 -6.47 5.63
N LEU A 523 -29.21 -6.44 6.71
CA LEU A 523 -29.07 -5.26 7.59
C LEU A 523 -27.63 -4.83 7.92
N GLY A 524 -26.65 -5.55 7.37
CA GLY A 524 -25.22 -5.24 7.46
C GLY A 524 -24.58 -5.76 8.76
N ALA A 525 -23.61 -5.01 9.29
CA ALA A 525 -22.90 -5.38 10.51
C ALA A 525 -22.75 -4.22 11.50
N LEU A 526 -22.89 -4.51 12.79
CA LEU A 526 -22.55 -3.61 13.89
C LEU A 526 -21.17 -3.99 14.44
N VAL A 527 -20.19 -3.10 14.32
CA VAL A 527 -18.81 -3.33 14.76
C VAL A 527 -18.49 -2.44 15.96
N TYR A 528 -17.96 -3.03 17.03
CA TYR A 528 -17.82 -2.37 18.33
C TYR A 528 -16.34 -2.21 18.76
N ALA A 529 -16.02 -1.07 19.37
CA ALA A 529 -14.80 -0.87 20.15
C ALA A 529 -15.01 0.17 21.26
N GLY A 530 -14.08 0.21 22.22
CA GLY A 530 -14.08 1.14 23.35
C GLY A 530 -12.67 1.50 23.82
N THR A 531 -12.56 2.60 24.56
CA THR A 531 -11.30 3.20 25.03
C THR A 531 -11.42 3.65 26.49
N GLY A 532 -10.32 3.53 27.24
CA GLY A 532 -10.25 3.80 28.67
C GLY A 532 -10.03 5.29 28.96
N ILE A 533 -11.05 5.95 29.49
CA ILE A 533 -11.00 7.34 29.94
C ILE A 533 -10.49 7.37 31.38
N VAL A 534 -9.36 8.04 31.58
CA VAL A 534 -8.68 8.24 32.88
C VAL A 534 -8.26 9.70 33.03
N SER A 535 -7.77 10.09 34.22
CA SER A 535 -7.20 11.42 34.47
C SER A 535 -6.00 11.70 33.54
N GLY A 536 -6.26 12.42 32.44
CA GLY A 536 -5.27 12.76 31.41
C GLY A 536 -5.60 12.26 30.00
N SER A 537 -6.73 11.58 29.78
CA SER A 537 -7.24 11.29 28.44
C SER A 537 -7.58 12.57 27.64
N ASP A 538 -7.42 12.51 26.32
CA ASP A 538 -7.78 13.56 25.35
C ASP A 538 -8.80 13.02 24.34
N PRO A 539 -9.99 13.64 24.17
CA PRO A 539 -11.01 13.17 23.23
C PRO A 539 -10.53 12.91 21.81
N SER A 540 -9.52 13.65 21.32
CA SER A 540 -9.01 13.46 19.96
C SER A 540 -8.17 12.19 19.83
N SER A 541 -7.35 11.90 20.85
CA SER A 541 -6.50 10.71 20.95
C SER A 541 -7.34 9.46 21.17
N GLU A 542 -8.33 9.50 22.06
CA GLU A 542 -9.24 8.38 22.30
C GLU A 542 -10.07 8.05 21.04
N TRP A 543 -10.52 9.06 20.28
CA TRP A 543 -11.18 8.79 18.99
C TRP A 543 -10.23 8.13 17.97
N ASN A 544 -8.96 8.54 17.91
CA ASN A 544 -7.99 7.90 17.03
C ASN A 544 -7.73 6.44 17.43
N GLU A 545 -7.72 6.12 18.73
CA GLU A 545 -7.63 4.75 19.21
C GLU A 545 -8.90 3.92 18.88
N LEU A 546 -10.10 4.51 18.94
CA LEU A 546 -11.33 3.87 18.46
C LEU A 546 -11.26 3.51 16.96
N GLU A 547 -10.73 4.41 16.11
CA GLU A 547 -10.53 4.10 14.69
C GLU A 547 -9.50 2.97 14.50
N LEU A 548 -8.39 2.99 15.24
CA LEU A 548 -7.36 1.94 15.19
C LEU A 548 -7.83 0.57 15.71
N LYS A 549 -8.78 0.54 16.65
CA LYS A 549 -9.44 -0.69 17.14
C LYS A 549 -10.48 -1.20 16.14
N ILE A 550 -11.19 -0.31 15.44
CA ILE A 550 -12.24 -0.66 14.48
C ILE A 550 -11.69 -1.00 13.08
N SER A 551 -10.54 -0.46 12.68
CA SER A 551 -9.92 -0.84 11.40
C SER A 551 -9.50 -2.32 11.36
N GLN A 552 -9.14 -2.91 12.50
CA GLN A 552 -8.75 -4.33 12.63
C GLN A 552 -9.88 -5.29 12.23
N THR A 553 -11.12 -4.97 12.62
CA THR A 553 -12.30 -5.72 12.25
C THR A 553 -12.81 -5.33 10.85
N GLN A 554 -12.68 -4.06 10.45
CA GLN A 554 -13.24 -3.53 9.19
C GLN A 554 -12.40 -3.73 7.93
N GLU A 555 -11.07 -3.58 7.96
CA GLU A 555 -10.23 -3.65 6.75
C GLU A 555 -10.25 -5.03 6.08
N ASN A 556 -10.75 -6.05 6.79
CA ASN A 556 -10.97 -7.38 6.26
C ASN A 556 -12.33 -7.58 5.56
N THR A 557 -13.27 -6.64 5.69
CA THR A 557 -14.56 -6.69 4.97
C THR A 557 -14.50 -6.00 3.61
N ILE A 558 -13.74 -4.92 3.50
CA ILE A 558 -13.80 -4.01 2.34
C ILE A 558 -13.00 -4.58 1.16
N GLY A 559 -13.66 -4.75 0.01
CA GLY A 559 -13.02 -4.75 -1.30
C GLY A 559 -12.48 -3.36 -1.66
N GLY A 560 -11.48 -2.87 -0.92
CA GLY A 560 -10.81 -1.60 -1.21
C GLY A 560 -9.91 -1.70 -2.44
N GLU A 561 -9.85 -0.62 -3.23
CA GLU A 561 -8.99 -0.56 -4.41
C GLU A 561 -7.50 -0.66 -4.03
N ASP A 562 -6.78 -1.51 -4.76
CA ASP A 562 -5.35 -1.81 -4.64
C ASP A 562 -4.82 -2.26 -3.26
N ASP A 563 -4.60 -3.58 -3.14
CA ASP A 563 -3.71 -4.20 -2.16
C ASP A 563 -2.27 -3.65 -2.27
N GLU A 564 -1.95 -2.58 -1.54
CA GLU A 564 -0.57 -2.26 -1.16
C GLU A 564 -0.15 -3.14 0.03
N SER A 565 0.23 -4.38 -0.27
CA SER A 565 0.99 -5.25 0.64
C SER A 565 2.06 -4.43 1.38
N LYS A 566 2.00 -4.38 2.72
CA LYS A 566 2.75 -3.41 3.56
C LYS A 566 4.22 -3.32 3.13
N ILE A 567 4.57 -2.23 2.44
CA ILE A 567 5.80 -2.17 1.64
C ILE A 567 7.03 -2.16 2.56
N ILE A 568 7.77 -3.28 2.58
CA ILE A 568 8.98 -3.43 3.39
C ILE A 568 10.16 -2.76 2.66
N TYR A 569 10.33 -1.46 2.89
CA TYR A 569 11.47 -0.70 2.40
C TYR A 569 12.78 -1.20 3.02
N ARG A 570 13.63 -1.86 2.23
CA ARG A 570 14.91 -2.43 2.70
C ARG A 570 16.11 -1.47 2.53
N GLY A 571 15.92 -0.32 1.86
CA GLY A 571 16.87 0.79 1.78
C GLY A 571 18.31 0.37 1.52
N TRP A 572 19.20 0.67 2.47
CA TRP A 572 20.64 0.39 2.38
C TRP A 572 21.01 -1.08 2.11
N LYS A 573 20.18 -2.07 2.49
CA LYS A 573 20.43 -3.49 2.18
C LYS A 573 20.25 -3.81 0.69
N VAL A 574 19.59 -2.93 -0.07
CA VAL A 574 19.34 -3.04 -1.52
C VAL A 574 20.39 -2.28 -2.33
N MET A 575 20.99 -1.24 -1.73
CA MET A 575 21.87 -0.26 -2.36
C MET A 575 23.01 -0.86 -3.21
N PRO A 576 23.74 -1.92 -2.78
CA PRO A 576 24.83 -2.49 -3.58
C PRO A 576 24.36 -3.07 -4.92
N PHE A 577 23.13 -3.61 -4.98
CA PHE A 577 22.58 -4.18 -6.22
C PHE A 577 22.19 -3.11 -7.22
N ILE A 578 21.62 -1.98 -6.76
CA ILE A 578 21.17 -0.90 -7.65
C ILE A 578 22.34 -0.05 -8.12
N ILE A 579 23.27 0.33 -7.24
CA ILE A 579 24.48 1.07 -7.65
C ILE A 579 25.41 0.17 -8.47
N GLY A 580 25.58 -1.10 -8.11
CA GLY A 580 26.34 -2.05 -8.90
C GLY A 580 25.78 -2.15 -10.31
N ASN A 581 24.47 -2.38 -10.45
CA ASN A 581 23.78 -2.38 -11.74
C ASN A 581 24.03 -1.09 -12.54
N GLU A 582 23.68 0.08 -12.00
CA GLU A 582 23.84 1.38 -12.67
C GLU A 582 25.30 1.63 -13.11
N THR A 583 26.29 1.29 -12.27
CA THR A 583 27.71 1.50 -12.61
C THR A 583 28.13 0.62 -13.80
N PHE A 584 27.74 -0.65 -13.80
CA PHE A 584 28.07 -1.60 -14.87
C PHE A 584 27.28 -1.35 -16.15
N GLU A 585 26.00 -0.97 -16.04
CA GLU A 585 25.16 -0.56 -17.17
C GLU A 585 25.69 0.73 -17.83
N LYS A 586 26.10 1.75 -17.06
CA LYS A 586 26.66 2.98 -17.66
C LYS A 586 27.99 2.74 -18.33
N LEU A 587 28.89 1.93 -17.74
CA LEU A 587 30.11 1.48 -18.42
C LEU A 587 29.80 0.77 -19.74
N GLY A 588 28.76 -0.08 -19.78
CA GLY A 588 28.30 -0.76 -20.99
C GLY A 588 27.71 0.19 -22.04
N ILE A 589 26.68 0.96 -21.73
CA ILE A 589 25.99 1.82 -22.71
C ILE A 589 26.94 2.91 -23.23
N VAL A 590 27.69 3.59 -22.35
CA VAL A 590 28.64 4.62 -22.78
C VAL A 590 29.80 3.96 -23.55
N GLY A 591 30.23 2.75 -23.16
CA GLY A 591 31.28 2.01 -23.85
C GLY A 591 30.91 1.65 -25.29
N SER A 592 29.72 1.10 -25.49
CA SER A 592 29.20 0.72 -26.82
C SER A 592 28.88 1.92 -27.73
N SER A 593 28.58 3.10 -27.17
CA SER A 593 28.09 4.25 -27.95
C SER A 593 29.09 5.40 -28.16
N SER A 594 30.00 5.66 -27.20
CA SER A 594 30.88 6.84 -27.23
C SER A 594 31.84 6.91 -28.42
N ASN A 595 32.29 5.76 -28.92
CA ASN A 595 33.23 5.66 -30.04
C ASN A 595 32.55 5.24 -31.36
N LEU A 596 31.22 5.17 -31.39
CA LEU A 596 30.44 4.57 -32.48
C LEU A 596 30.66 5.30 -33.82
N VAL A 597 30.85 6.62 -33.80
CA VAL A 597 31.18 7.41 -35.00
C VAL A 597 32.50 6.94 -35.63
N ILE A 598 33.50 6.60 -34.82
CA ILE A 598 34.77 6.04 -35.33
C ILE A 598 34.52 4.65 -35.88
N TYR A 599 33.86 3.77 -35.11
CA TYR A 599 33.56 2.39 -35.54
C TYR A 599 32.88 2.33 -36.92
N LEU A 600 31.87 3.17 -37.14
CA LEU A 600 31.16 3.24 -38.43
C LEU A 600 32.06 3.69 -39.59
N THR A 601 32.97 4.66 -39.36
CA THR A 601 33.91 5.11 -40.39
C THR A 601 35.08 4.15 -40.62
N THR A 602 35.60 3.47 -39.59
CA THR A 602 36.82 2.64 -39.69
C THR A 602 36.56 1.16 -39.94
N VAL A 603 35.42 0.61 -39.50
CA VAL A 603 35.07 -0.82 -39.65
C VAL A 603 33.95 -1.01 -40.67
N PHE A 604 32.86 -0.24 -40.57
CA PHE A 604 31.76 -0.29 -41.54
C PHE A 604 31.99 0.53 -42.82
N ASN A 605 33.20 1.07 -43.01
CA ASN A 605 33.61 1.82 -44.20
C ASN A 605 32.70 3.02 -44.59
N MET A 606 31.90 3.55 -43.65
CA MET A 606 30.96 4.64 -43.93
C MET A 606 31.65 6.00 -44.14
N LYS A 607 31.00 6.88 -44.91
CA LYS A 607 31.32 8.32 -44.99
C LYS A 607 31.16 8.97 -43.61
N SER A 608 31.98 9.98 -43.29
CA SER A 608 31.98 10.67 -41.99
C SER A 608 30.64 11.37 -41.69
N ILE A 609 30.00 11.97 -42.71
CA ILE A 609 28.66 12.56 -42.58
C ILE A 609 27.61 11.47 -42.33
N THR A 610 27.61 10.39 -43.11
CA THR A 610 26.67 9.28 -42.94
C THR A 610 26.79 8.63 -41.56
N ALA A 611 28.01 8.43 -41.06
CA ALA A 611 28.27 7.92 -39.72
C ALA A 611 27.75 8.87 -38.63
N ALA A 612 27.99 10.18 -38.76
CA ALA A 612 27.44 11.20 -37.85
C ALA A 612 25.90 11.19 -37.85
N THR A 613 25.27 11.18 -39.03
CA THR A 613 23.81 11.11 -39.18
C THR A 613 23.22 9.82 -38.59
N VAL A 614 23.86 8.66 -38.76
CA VAL A 614 23.42 7.39 -38.14
C VAL A 614 23.52 7.45 -36.62
N VAL A 615 24.61 7.98 -36.05
CA VAL A 615 24.76 8.12 -34.58
C VAL A 615 23.78 9.13 -34.01
N ASN A 616 23.50 10.22 -34.72
CA ASN A 616 22.50 11.21 -34.34
C ASN A 616 21.06 10.66 -34.45
N ILE A 617 20.76 9.79 -35.43
CA ILE A 617 19.49 9.06 -35.47
C ILE A 617 19.40 8.09 -34.28
N TYR A 618 20.42 7.29 -34.02
CA TYR A 618 20.48 6.38 -32.86
C TYR A 618 20.28 7.13 -31.53
N GLY A 619 20.97 8.26 -31.34
CA GLY A 619 20.81 9.13 -30.17
C GLY A 619 19.41 9.74 -30.07
N GLY A 620 18.86 10.21 -31.19
CA GLY A 620 17.50 10.72 -31.31
C GLY A 620 16.46 9.69 -30.88
N THR A 621 16.49 8.49 -31.47
CA THR A 621 15.52 7.42 -31.19
C THR A 621 15.68 6.88 -29.77
N SER A 622 16.91 6.71 -29.27
CA SER A 622 17.17 6.30 -27.87
C SER A 622 16.58 7.29 -26.86
N ASN A 623 16.67 8.60 -27.15
CA ASN A 623 16.13 9.65 -26.30
C ASN A 623 14.60 9.74 -26.37
N PHE A 624 14.00 9.70 -27.56
CA PHE A 624 12.54 9.68 -27.70
C PHE A 624 11.90 8.39 -27.14
N GLY A 625 12.62 7.27 -27.17
CA GLY A 625 12.21 6.01 -26.53
C GLY A 625 11.94 6.15 -25.03
N THR A 626 12.51 7.15 -24.35
CA THR A 626 12.27 7.38 -22.92
C THR A 626 10.83 7.77 -22.59
N ILE A 627 10.13 8.55 -23.45
CA ILE A 627 8.69 8.83 -23.24
C ILE A 627 7.85 7.57 -23.44
N VAL A 628 8.18 6.75 -24.45
CA VAL A 628 7.44 5.50 -24.72
C VAL A 628 7.63 4.53 -23.56
N ALA A 629 8.86 4.36 -23.07
CA ALA A 629 9.15 3.51 -21.92
C ALA A 629 8.53 4.03 -20.61
N ALA A 630 8.56 5.34 -20.35
CA ALA A 630 7.91 5.94 -19.19
C ALA A 630 6.39 5.74 -19.24
N PHE A 631 5.76 5.91 -20.41
CA PHE A 631 4.34 5.63 -20.60
C PHE A 631 3.99 4.15 -20.33
N LEU A 632 4.77 3.21 -20.87
CA LEU A 632 4.55 1.77 -20.68
C LEU A 632 4.84 1.32 -19.23
N CYS A 633 5.84 1.92 -18.59
CA CYS A 633 6.16 1.75 -17.18
C CYS A 633 4.99 2.19 -16.28
N ASP A 634 4.60 3.47 -16.38
CA ASP A 634 3.63 4.09 -15.47
C ASP A 634 2.17 3.68 -15.78
N SER A 635 1.89 3.09 -16.96
CA SER A 635 0.52 2.64 -17.34
C SER A 635 0.28 1.13 -17.27
N TYR A 636 1.29 0.28 -17.45
CA TYR A 636 1.07 -1.17 -17.65
C TYR A 636 2.03 -2.09 -16.89
N PHE A 637 3.34 -1.84 -16.97
CA PHE A 637 4.34 -2.85 -16.56
C PHE A 637 4.92 -2.63 -15.17
N GLY A 638 5.00 -1.38 -14.70
CA GLY A 638 5.73 -1.01 -13.48
C GLY A 638 7.25 -1.05 -13.66
N ARG A 639 7.95 -0.22 -12.88
CA ARG A 639 9.39 0.10 -13.07
C ARG A 639 10.29 -1.13 -13.15
N TYR A 640 10.10 -2.10 -12.26
CA TYR A 640 10.90 -3.34 -12.22
C TYR A 640 10.81 -4.17 -13.52
N LYS A 641 9.62 -4.32 -14.11
CA LYS A 641 9.44 -5.11 -15.34
C LYS A 641 10.04 -4.39 -16.54
N THR A 642 9.83 -3.08 -16.66
CA THR A 642 10.42 -2.25 -17.72
C THR A 642 11.95 -2.29 -17.66
N LEU A 643 12.55 -2.14 -16.47
CA LEU A 643 14.01 -2.28 -16.27
C LEU A 643 14.50 -3.68 -16.65
N SER A 644 13.84 -4.73 -16.18
CA SER A 644 14.20 -6.12 -16.50
C SER A 644 14.28 -6.37 -18.02
N PHE A 645 13.26 -5.92 -18.76
CA PHE A 645 13.21 -6.06 -20.22
C PHE A 645 14.27 -5.19 -20.93
N ALA A 646 14.41 -3.93 -20.51
CA ALA A 646 15.32 -2.98 -21.13
C ALA A 646 16.79 -3.37 -20.94
N MET A 647 17.16 -3.88 -19.76
CA MET A 647 18.51 -4.39 -19.51
C MET A 647 18.85 -5.62 -20.35
N LEU A 648 17.92 -6.57 -20.48
CA LEU A 648 18.10 -7.73 -21.36
C LEU A 648 18.21 -7.31 -22.84
N ALA A 649 17.40 -6.34 -23.30
CA ALA A 649 17.53 -5.77 -24.63
C ALA A 649 18.89 -5.07 -24.83
N CYS A 650 19.38 -4.34 -23.84
CA CYS A 650 20.67 -3.66 -23.90
C CYS A 650 21.86 -4.63 -23.91
N PHE A 651 21.78 -5.72 -23.15
CA PHE A 651 22.75 -6.82 -23.20
C PHE A 651 22.78 -7.46 -24.58
N LEU A 652 21.62 -7.88 -25.11
CA LEU A 652 21.52 -8.49 -26.45
C LEU A 652 21.99 -7.53 -27.56
N GLY A 653 21.68 -6.24 -27.45
CA GLY A 653 22.19 -5.22 -28.38
C GLY A 653 23.70 -5.01 -28.30
N SER A 654 24.29 -5.10 -27.09
CA SER A 654 25.74 -5.00 -26.90
C SER A 654 26.48 -6.24 -27.43
N VAL A 655 25.92 -7.44 -27.22
CA VAL A 655 26.44 -8.69 -27.82
C VAL A 655 26.29 -8.65 -29.34
N ALA A 656 25.18 -8.14 -29.88
CA ALA A 656 25.02 -7.99 -31.33
C ALA A 656 26.03 -7.00 -31.92
N MET A 657 26.32 -5.88 -31.24
CA MET A 657 27.41 -4.97 -31.64
C MET A 657 28.78 -5.67 -31.62
N ASP A 658 29.10 -6.43 -30.58
CA ASP A 658 30.37 -7.18 -30.50
C ASP A 658 30.51 -8.23 -31.60
N LEU A 659 29.42 -8.96 -31.92
CA LEU A 659 29.39 -9.89 -33.06
C LEU A 659 29.70 -9.20 -34.39
N THR A 660 29.35 -7.91 -34.58
CA THR A 660 29.77 -7.15 -35.78
C THR A 660 31.27 -6.81 -35.84
N ALA A 661 32.02 -7.00 -34.75
CA ALA A 661 33.48 -6.87 -34.69
C ALA A 661 34.23 -8.21 -34.52
N VAL A 662 33.54 -9.30 -34.17
CA VAL A 662 34.09 -10.65 -34.07
C VAL A 662 33.95 -11.42 -35.38
N ILE A 663 32.80 -11.31 -36.06
CA ILE A 663 32.49 -12.09 -37.27
C ILE A 663 32.80 -11.25 -38.51
N ASN A 664 33.90 -11.60 -39.21
CA ASN A 664 34.37 -10.92 -40.44
C ASN A 664 33.31 -10.80 -41.56
N GLN A 665 32.25 -11.60 -41.53
CA GLN A 665 31.14 -11.57 -42.50
C GLN A 665 30.10 -10.48 -42.20
N LEU A 666 30.04 -9.98 -40.95
CA LEU A 666 29.05 -8.99 -40.50
C LEU A 666 29.51 -7.52 -40.69
N HIS A 667 30.74 -7.30 -41.14
CA HIS A 667 31.27 -6.00 -41.55
C HIS A 667 31.97 -6.10 -42.92
N PRO A 668 32.14 -5.00 -43.68
CA PRO A 668 32.87 -5.04 -44.95
C PRO A 668 34.37 -5.26 -44.73
N ASP A 669 35.06 -5.71 -45.79
CA ASP A 669 36.51 -5.95 -45.76
C ASP A 669 37.31 -4.69 -45.41
N LYS A 670 38.46 -4.91 -44.75
CA LYS A 670 39.41 -3.84 -44.43
C LYS A 670 40.00 -3.28 -45.73
N CYS A 671 39.88 -1.97 -45.94
CA CYS A 671 40.46 -1.35 -47.13
C CYS A 671 41.99 -1.48 -47.18
N ALA A 672 42.52 -1.54 -48.40
CA ALA A 672 43.94 -1.39 -48.66
C ALA A 672 44.49 -0.06 -48.12
N LYS A 673 45.80 -0.03 -47.82
CA LYS A 673 46.50 1.17 -47.34
C LYS A 673 46.95 2.12 -48.47
N GLU A 674 46.62 1.80 -49.71
CA GLU A 674 47.14 2.50 -50.89
C GLU A 674 46.35 3.77 -51.22
N ILE A 675 47.07 4.77 -51.75
CA ILE A 675 46.53 6.09 -52.05
C ILE A 675 45.68 6.01 -53.32
N GLY A 676 44.36 5.90 -53.15
CA GLY A 676 43.37 5.91 -54.24
C GLY A 676 42.46 4.69 -54.31
N SER A 677 42.65 3.66 -53.49
CA SER A 677 41.80 2.45 -53.53
C SER A 677 40.34 2.76 -53.16
N VAL A 678 39.39 2.45 -54.03
CA VAL A 678 37.96 2.63 -53.76
C VAL A 678 37.48 1.63 -52.71
N CYS A 679 37.13 2.14 -51.53
CA CYS A 679 36.61 1.33 -50.43
C CYS A 679 35.20 0.82 -50.72
N LYS A 680 35.00 -0.50 -50.60
CA LYS A 680 33.66 -1.11 -50.64
C LYS A 680 32.89 -0.77 -49.35
N GLY A 681 31.70 -0.22 -49.52
CA GLY A 681 30.75 0.03 -48.42
C GLY A 681 30.16 -1.27 -47.85
N PRO A 682 29.40 -1.17 -46.74
CA PRO A 682 28.78 -2.33 -46.10
C PRO A 682 27.61 -2.86 -46.95
N SER A 683 27.38 -4.18 -46.91
CA SER A 683 26.26 -4.80 -47.64
C SER A 683 24.93 -4.54 -46.94
N ILE A 684 23.81 -4.71 -47.66
CA ILE A 684 22.46 -4.53 -47.09
C ILE A 684 22.26 -5.41 -45.86
N GLY A 685 22.70 -6.68 -45.88
CA GLY A 685 22.61 -7.58 -44.73
C GLY A 685 23.43 -7.12 -43.52
N GLN A 686 24.61 -6.54 -43.75
CA GLN A 686 25.47 -5.99 -42.69
C GLN A 686 24.83 -4.74 -42.07
N ILE A 687 24.24 -3.86 -42.89
CA ILE A 687 23.48 -2.68 -42.41
C ILE A 687 22.24 -3.13 -41.61
N VAL A 688 21.50 -4.13 -42.07
CA VAL A 688 20.30 -4.65 -41.38
C VAL A 688 20.66 -5.28 -40.02
N PHE A 689 21.74 -6.07 -39.94
CA PHE A 689 22.19 -6.65 -38.67
C PHE A 689 22.65 -5.56 -37.68
N LEU A 690 23.46 -4.61 -38.16
CA LEU A 690 23.89 -3.44 -37.38
C LEU A 690 22.69 -2.60 -36.88
N ALA A 691 21.70 -2.37 -37.73
CA ALA A 691 20.47 -1.67 -37.36
C ALA A 691 19.66 -2.45 -36.31
N GLY A 692 19.61 -3.79 -36.40
CA GLY A 692 19.01 -4.65 -35.38
C GLY A 692 19.70 -4.51 -34.02
N ALA A 693 21.04 -4.51 -34.00
CA ALA A 693 21.83 -4.25 -32.79
C ALA A 693 21.54 -2.86 -32.20
N MET A 694 21.50 -1.82 -33.04
CA MET A 694 21.15 -0.46 -32.62
C MET A 694 19.71 -0.35 -32.10
N VAL A 695 18.73 -1.06 -32.68
CA VAL A 695 17.33 -1.07 -32.19
C VAL A 695 17.23 -1.73 -30.82
N LEU A 696 17.95 -2.82 -30.56
CA LEU A 696 18.02 -3.44 -29.24
C LEU A 696 18.65 -2.48 -28.19
N LEU A 697 19.71 -1.76 -28.58
CA LEU A 697 20.32 -0.73 -27.74
C LEU A 697 19.39 0.48 -27.51
N VAL A 698 18.61 0.91 -28.51
CA VAL A 698 17.58 1.95 -28.39
C VAL A 698 16.50 1.56 -27.39
N ILE A 699 15.99 0.32 -27.47
CA ILE A 699 15.00 -0.23 -26.53
C ILE A 699 15.58 -0.24 -25.11
N GLY A 700 16.82 -0.69 -24.96
CA GLY A 700 17.51 -0.71 -23.67
C GLY A 700 17.74 0.68 -23.07
N ALA A 701 18.42 1.56 -23.78
CA ALA A 701 18.71 2.92 -23.33
C ALA A 701 17.43 3.74 -23.08
N GLY A 702 16.41 3.58 -23.93
CA GLY A 702 15.10 4.20 -23.75
C GLY A 702 14.37 3.69 -22.52
N GLY A 703 14.47 2.40 -22.20
CA GLY A 703 13.84 1.79 -21.03
C GLY A 703 14.52 2.06 -19.70
N ILE A 704 15.85 2.09 -19.67
CA ILE A 704 16.63 2.23 -18.42
C ILE A 704 16.64 3.68 -17.93
N ARG A 705 16.91 4.65 -18.82
CA ARG A 705 17.08 6.08 -18.47
C ARG A 705 15.93 6.71 -17.65
N PRO A 706 14.64 6.52 -17.96
CA PRO A 706 13.55 7.08 -17.18
C PRO A 706 13.22 6.26 -15.91
N CYS A 707 13.64 4.99 -15.83
CA CYS A 707 13.19 4.07 -14.79
C CYS A 707 14.21 3.83 -13.67
N ASN A 708 15.52 3.79 -13.95
CA ASN A 708 16.50 3.28 -12.97
C ASN A 708 16.66 4.21 -11.75
N LEU A 709 16.71 5.53 -11.99
CA LEU A 709 16.85 6.53 -10.93
C LEU A 709 15.62 6.59 -10.00
N PRO A 710 14.36 6.64 -10.50
CA PRO A 710 13.18 6.46 -9.65
C PRO A 710 13.15 5.11 -8.93
N PHE A 711 13.50 4.00 -9.61
CA PHE A 711 13.47 2.66 -9.00
C PHE A 711 14.46 2.51 -7.83
N GLY A 712 15.60 3.20 -7.88
CA GLY A 712 16.53 3.28 -6.74
C GLY A 712 15.98 4.10 -5.57
N ALA A 713 15.29 5.22 -5.85
CA ALA A 713 14.63 6.02 -4.82
C ALA A 713 13.46 5.26 -4.16
N ASP A 714 12.72 4.44 -4.91
CA ASP A 714 11.58 3.63 -4.43
C ASP A 714 11.98 2.61 -3.34
N GLN A 715 13.27 2.34 -3.11
CA GLN A 715 13.73 1.38 -2.10
C GLN A 715 13.76 1.95 -0.67
N PHE A 716 13.58 3.26 -0.53
CA PHE A 716 13.57 4.00 0.73
C PHE A 716 12.18 4.60 0.98
N ASP A 717 11.73 4.62 2.22
CA ASP A 717 10.40 5.16 2.57
C ASP A 717 10.41 6.70 2.53
N PRO A 718 9.61 7.36 1.66
CA PRO A 718 9.52 8.82 1.62
C PRO A 718 8.76 9.43 2.81
N LYS A 719 8.13 8.64 3.69
CA LYS A 719 7.42 9.13 4.88
C LYS A 719 8.38 9.41 6.05
N THR A 720 9.31 8.50 6.33
CA THR A 720 10.27 8.61 7.46
C THR A 720 11.37 9.66 7.23
N LYS A 721 11.90 10.23 8.33
CA LYS A 721 13.07 11.13 8.29
C LYS A 721 14.32 10.39 7.78
N GLU A 722 14.51 9.14 8.19
CA GLU A 722 15.65 8.33 7.77
C GLU A 722 15.58 7.95 6.29
N GLY A 723 14.40 7.55 5.80
CA GLY A 723 14.20 7.23 4.39
C GLY A 723 14.43 8.44 3.47
N LYS A 724 13.96 9.63 3.85
CA LYS A 724 14.29 10.90 3.16
C LYS A 724 15.80 11.15 3.07
N ARG A 725 16.53 11.04 4.19
CA ARG A 725 18.01 11.18 4.19
C ARG A 725 18.70 10.07 3.40
N GLY A 726 18.11 8.87 3.35
CA GLY A 726 18.52 7.76 2.49
C GLY A 726 18.40 8.10 1.00
N ILE A 727 17.27 8.67 0.57
CA ILE A 727 17.02 9.14 -0.79
C ILE A 727 18.02 10.24 -1.19
N GLU A 728 18.24 11.24 -0.34
CA GLU A 728 19.23 12.30 -0.56
C GLU A 728 20.65 11.75 -0.73
N SER A 729 21.04 10.81 0.14
CA SER A 729 22.35 10.14 0.05
C SER A 729 22.46 9.23 -1.19
N PHE A 730 21.35 8.59 -1.60
CA PHE A 730 21.28 7.80 -2.82
C PHE A 730 21.53 8.65 -4.07
N PHE A 731 20.92 9.83 -4.20
CA PHE A 731 21.19 10.73 -5.32
C PHE A 731 22.68 11.12 -5.41
N ASN A 732 23.29 11.47 -4.27
CA ASN A 732 24.72 11.84 -4.23
C ASN A 732 25.62 10.68 -4.69
N TRP A 733 25.38 9.47 -4.19
CA TRP A 733 26.13 8.28 -4.61
C TRP A 733 25.90 7.93 -6.08
N TYR A 734 24.65 7.98 -6.56
CA TYR A 734 24.28 7.73 -7.95
C TYR A 734 25.05 8.64 -8.92
N PHE A 735 25.07 9.96 -8.68
CA PHE A 735 25.78 10.90 -9.55
C PHE A 735 27.31 10.73 -9.47
N PHE A 736 27.85 10.36 -8.31
CA PHE A 736 29.27 10.04 -8.17
C PHE A 736 29.66 8.81 -9.00
N THR A 737 28.94 7.69 -8.88
CA THR A 737 29.23 6.46 -9.62
C THR A 737 28.95 6.61 -11.12
N PHE A 738 27.91 7.35 -11.51
CA PHE A 738 27.63 7.72 -12.90
C PHE A 738 28.82 8.46 -13.53
N THR A 739 29.31 9.51 -12.87
CA THR A 739 30.43 10.33 -13.38
C THR A 739 31.72 9.53 -13.46
N PHE A 740 32.00 8.69 -12.46
CA PHE A 740 33.14 7.77 -12.48
C PHE A 740 33.06 6.75 -13.64
N ALA A 741 31.91 6.07 -13.80
CA ALA A 741 31.67 5.13 -14.89
C ALA A 741 31.86 5.79 -16.26
N GLN A 742 31.33 7.00 -16.45
CA GLN A 742 31.46 7.73 -17.71
C GLN A 742 32.92 8.14 -18.00
N MET A 743 33.68 8.59 -17.01
CA MET A 743 35.11 8.90 -17.19
C MET A 743 35.93 7.65 -17.55
N VAL A 744 35.73 6.52 -16.85
CA VAL A 744 36.40 5.24 -17.15
C VAL A 744 36.03 4.74 -18.55
N SER A 745 34.76 4.87 -18.94
CA SER A 745 34.30 4.47 -20.28
C SER A 745 34.97 5.30 -21.38
N LEU A 746 34.93 6.64 -21.27
CA LEU A 746 35.48 7.56 -22.29
C LEU A 746 37.02 7.49 -22.41
N THR A 747 37.71 6.91 -21.43
CA THR A 747 39.17 6.76 -21.42
C THR A 747 39.60 5.32 -21.72
N LEU A 748 39.35 4.39 -20.79
CA LEU A 748 39.87 3.02 -20.85
C LEU A 748 39.21 2.17 -21.94
N ILE A 749 37.87 2.16 -22.00
CA ILE A 749 37.14 1.34 -22.99
C ILE A 749 37.40 1.88 -24.41
N VAL A 750 37.29 3.19 -24.59
CA VAL A 750 37.62 3.87 -25.86
C VAL A 750 39.07 3.62 -26.30
N TYR A 751 40.03 3.55 -25.36
CA TYR A 751 41.42 3.20 -25.68
C TYR A 751 41.54 1.76 -26.19
N VAL A 752 40.93 0.77 -25.51
CA VAL A 752 40.96 -0.62 -25.99
C VAL A 752 40.35 -0.76 -27.38
N GLN A 753 39.19 -0.13 -27.62
CA GLN A 753 38.53 -0.10 -28.93
C GLN A 753 39.41 0.52 -30.04
N SER A 754 40.06 1.66 -29.74
CA SER A 754 40.76 2.47 -30.75
C SER A 754 42.20 2.04 -31.01
N ASN A 755 42.89 1.51 -29.99
CA ASN A 755 44.33 1.28 -29.99
C ASN A 755 44.72 -0.20 -29.81
N VAL A 756 43.81 -1.08 -29.36
CA VAL A 756 44.10 -2.51 -29.11
C VAL A 756 43.33 -3.41 -30.08
N SER A 757 42.00 -3.47 -29.95
CA SER A 757 41.13 -4.24 -30.84
C SER A 757 39.67 -3.85 -30.65
N TRP A 758 38.93 -3.70 -31.76
CA TRP A 758 37.48 -3.46 -31.73
C TRP A 758 36.68 -4.59 -31.09
N SER A 759 37.05 -5.85 -31.35
CA SER A 759 36.36 -7.02 -30.79
C SER A 759 36.53 -7.07 -29.27
N ILE A 760 37.76 -6.88 -28.76
CA ILE A 760 37.99 -6.82 -27.30
C ILE A 760 37.29 -5.58 -26.69
N GLY A 761 37.32 -4.46 -27.41
CA GLY A 761 36.74 -3.20 -26.98
C GLY A 761 35.20 -3.12 -27.00
N LEU A 762 34.51 -4.06 -27.67
CA LEU A 762 33.04 -4.19 -27.64
C LEU A 762 32.59 -5.36 -26.75
N ALA A 763 33.38 -6.44 -26.67
CA ALA A 763 33.21 -7.50 -25.69
C ALA A 763 33.24 -6.97 -24.24
N ILE A 764 34.13 -6.02 -23.90
CA ILE A 764 34.18 -5.41 -22.56
C ILE A 764 32.82 -4.77 -22.16
N PRO A 765 32.24 -3.83 -22.94
CA PRO A 765 30.87 -3.35 -22.72
C PRO A 765 29.80 -4.44 -22.57
N ALA A 766 29.84 -5.50 -23.40
CA ALA A 766 28.88 -6.59 -23.33
C ALA A 766 29.00 -7.42 -22.04
N ILE A 767 30.23 -7.70 -21.59
CA ILE A 767 30.52 -8.39 -20.32
C ILE A 767 30.09 -7.53 -19.11
N LEU A 768 30.37 -6.22 -19.14
CA LEU A 768 29.96 -5.30 -18.08
C LEU A 768 28.42 -5.21 -18.01
N MET A 769 27.73 -5.15 -19.15
CA MET A 769 26.27 -5.21 -19.20
C MET A 769 25.71 -6.54 -18.65
N LEU A 770 26.37 -7.67 -18.92
CA LEU A 770 25.99 -8.97 -18.34
C LEU A 770 26.14 -8.99 -16.81
N LEU A 771 27.22 -8.41 -16.28
CA LEU A 771 27.41 -8.26 -14.83
C LEU A 771 26.33 -7.36 -14.21
N GLY A 772 25.96 -6.27 -14.87
CA GLY A 772 24.81 -5.42 -14.47
C GLY A 772 23.51 -6.22 -14.37
N CYS A 773 23.18 -7.02 -15.40
CA CYS A 773 22.05 -7.94 -15.39
C CYS A 773 22.09 -8.95 -14.23
N ILE A 774 23.23 -9.62 -14.00
CA ILE A 774 23.38 -10.60 -12.92
C ILE A 774 23.16 -9.94 -11.55
N ILE A 775 23.78 -8.78 -11.31
CA ILE A 775 23.66 -8.03 -10.05
C ILE A 775 22.21 -7.56 -9.85
N PHE A 776 21.56 -7.05 -10.90
CA PHE A 776 20.16 -6.61 -10.82
C PHE A 776 19.21 -7.78 -10.49
N PHE A 777 19.32 -8.91 -11.18
CA PHE A 777 18.44 -10.05 -10.91
C PHE A 777 18.73 -10.75 -9.58
N ALA A 778 19.97 -10.69 -9.06
CA ALA A 778 20.29 -11.17 -7.71
C ALA A 778 19.50 -10.41 -6.62
N GLY A 779 19.36 -9.09 -6.76
CA GLY A 779 18.55 -8.26 -5.84
C GLY A 779 17.03 -8.46 -5.95
N SER A 780 16.53 -9.25 -6.91
CA SER A 780 15.11 -9.34 -7.27
C SER A 780 14.13 -9.74 -6.15
N LYS A 781 14.59 -10.42 -5.10
CA LYS A 781 13.78 -10.76 -3.90
C LYS A 781 13.84 -9.70 -2.78
N LEU A 782 14.72 -8.70 -2.91
CA LEU A 782 14.93 -7.64 -1.93
C LEU A 782 14.27 -6.32 -2.35
N TYR A 783 13.97 -6.13 -3.64
CA TYR A 783 13.40 -4.90 -4.16
C TYR A 783 11.95 -4.65 -3.75
N VAL A 784 11.67 -3.41 -3.36
CA VAL A 784 10.35 -2.78 -3.46
C VAL A 784 9.98 -2.67 -4.93
N LYS A 785 8.76 -3.10 -5.29
CA LYS A 785 8.23 -3.13 -6.66
C LYS A 785 6.91 -2.39 -6.72
N VAL A 786 6.98 -1.07 -6.86
CA VAL A 786 5.82 -0.18 -6.95
C VAL A 786 4.94 -0.56 -8.15
N LYS A 787 3.62 -0.64 -7.94
CA LYS A 787 2.61 -0.86 -8.99
C LYS A 787 2.58 0.31 -9.99
N ALA A 788 2.03 0.08 -11.18
CA ALA A 788 1.92 1.11 -12.21
C ALA A 788 0.87 2.17 -11.82
N SER A 789 1.31 3.35 -11.38
CA SER A 789 0.44 4.49 -11.05
C SER A 789 0.16 5.31 -12.32
N GLY A 790 -1.07 5.19 -12.83
CA GLY A 790 -1.46 5.54 -14.19
C GLY A 790 -0.94 6.87 -14.76
N SER A 791 -0.40 6.81 -15.99
CA SER A 791 0.44 7.86 -16.56
C SER A 791 -0.17 9.28 -16.62
N PRO A 792 0.57 10.32 -16.23
CA PRO A 792 0.24 11.73 -16.45
C PRO A 792 -0.17 12.11 -17.87
N ILE A 793 0.34 11.41 -18.89
CA ILE A 793 0.02 11.64 -20.31
C ILE A 793 -1.49 11.48 -20.56
N HIS A 794 -2.16 10.59 -19.83
CA HIS A 794 -3.60 10.37 -19.92
C HIS A 794 -4.39 11.57 -19.38
N SER A 795 -3.91 12.22 -18.31
CA SER A 795 -4.48 13.47 -17.78
C SER A 795 -4.33 14.63 -18.78
N ILE A 796 -3.12 14.80 -19.33
CA ILE A 796 -2.82 15.81 -20.36
C ILE A 796 -3.73 15.64 -21.58
N THR A 797 -3.87 14.41 -22.08
CA THR A 797 -4.69 14.10 -23.25
C THR A 797 -6.17 14.35 -22.99
N ARG A 798 -6.69 13.95 -21.82
CA ARG A 798 -8.09 14.20 -21.41
C ARG A 798 -8.41 15.69 -21.41
N VAL A 799 -7.62 16.52 -20.71
CA VAL A 799 -7.86 17.98 -20.62
C VAL A 799 -7.87 18.64 -21.99
N ILE A 800 -6.94 18.27 -22.88
CA ILE A 800 -6.87 18.81 -24.25
C ILE A 800 -8.11 18.39 -25.07
N VAL A 801 -8.48 17.11 -25.05
CA VAL A 801 -9.66 16.59 -25.77
C VAL A 801 -10.96 17.22 -25.26
N VAL A 802 -11.14 17.33 -23.94
CA VAL A 802 -12.34 17.95 -23.36
C VAL A 802 -12.40 19.45 -23.64
N ALA A 803 -11.29 20.19 -23.55
CA ALA A 803 -11.24 21.61 -23.90
C ALA A 803 -11.58 21.85 -25.39
N ILE A 804 -11.15 20.96 -26.30
CA ILE A 804 -11.52 21.00 -27.72
C ILE A 804 -13.01 20.67 -27.91
N LYS A 805 -13.55 19.65 -27.23
CA LYS A 805 -14.98 19.29 -27.27
C LYS A 805 -15.86 20.44 -26.78
N LYS A 806 -15.51 21.04 -25.64
CA LYS A 806 -16.21 22.18 -25.00
C LYS A 806 -15.82 23.55 -25.58
N ARG A 807 -15.07 23.63 -26.69
CA ARG A 807 -14.55 24.89 -27.25
C ARG A 807 -15.61 25.96 -27.54
N ARG A 808 -16.86 25.55 -27.83
CA ARG A 808 -17.99 26.45 -28.12
C ARG A 808 -18.63 27.09 -26.87
N LEU A 809 -18.38 26.58 -25.65
CA LEU A 809 -18.91 27.15 -24.42
C LEU A 809 -18.27 28.51 -24.12
N LYS A 810 -19.03 29.43 -23.52
CA LYS A 810 -18.52 30.71 -22.99
C LYS A 810 -18.05 30.50 -21.54
N LEU A 811 -16.91 31.07 -21.15
CA LEU A 811 -16.60 31.23 -19.72
C LEU A 811 -17.52 32.30 -19.14
N VAL A 812 -18.14 32.01 -18.01
CA VAL A 812 -18.91 32.97 -17.21
C VAL A 812 -18.06 33.36 -16.01
N GLY A 813 -17.96 34.67 -15.73
CA GLY A 813 -17.23 35.19 -14.57
C GLY A 813 -15.70 35.30 -14.74
N SER A 814 -15.09 35.90 -13.71
CA SER A 814 -13.63 36.00 -13.52
C SER A 814 -13.14 35.37 -12.21
N SER A 815 -14.06 34.81 -11.41
CA SER A 815 -13.79 34.03 -10.21
C SER A 815 -13.90 32.53 -10.48
N SER A 816 -13.49 31.71 -9.51
CA SER A 816 -13.45 30.24 -9.59
C SER A 816 -14.81 29.55 -9.57
N ASP A 817 -15.88 30.28 -9.28
CA ASP A 817 -17.04 29.75 -8.56
C ASP A 817 -18.05 29.03 -9.47
N GLY A 818 -17.74 28.94 -10.77
CA GLY A 818 -18.48 28.17 -11.78
C GLY A 818 -17.65 27.07 -12.46
N LEU A 819 -16.47 26.72 -11.94
CA LEU A 819 -15.61 25.66 -12.48
C LEU A 819 -15.59 24.42 -11.58
N TYR A 820 -15.68 23.24 -12.19
CA TYR A 820 -15.72 21.94 -11.52
C TYR A 820 -14.41 21.65 -10.78
N ASN A 821 -14.46 21.74 -9.45
CA ASN A 821 -13.29 21.70 -8.57
C ASN A 821 -13.26 20.46 -7.67
N TYR A 822 -13.34 19.27 -8.29
CA TYR A 822 -13.14 18.01 -7.59
C TYR A 822 -11.65 17.76 -7.30
N ILE A 823 -11.35 17.48 -6.03
CA ILE A 823 -10.05 17.00 -5.54
C ILE A 823 -10.34 15.71 -4.78
N ALA A 824 -9.78 14.59 -5.25
CA ALA A 824 -9.96 13.29 -4.60
C ALA A 824 -9.38 13.32 -3.18
N LYS A 825 -9.96 12.53 -2.26
CA LYS A 825 -9.52 12.51 -0.84
C LYS A 825 -8.06 12.07 -0.68
N ASP A 826 -7.59 11.20 -1.57
CA ASP A 826 -6.25 10.62 -1.58
C ASP A 826 -5.22 11.44 -2.41
N PHE A 827 -5.58 12.67 -2.80
CA PHE A 827 -4.76 13.49 -3.68
C PHE A 827 -3.56 14.12 -2.93
N LYS A 828 -2.46 13.37 -2.85
CA LYS A 828 -1.21 13.71 -2.12
C LYS A 828 -0.44 14.95 -2.62
N ASN A 829 -0.91 15.66 -3.66
CA ASN A 829 -0.18 16.80 -4.26
C ASN A 829 -0.69 18.15 -3.75
N SER A 830 0.20 19.15 -3.78
CA SER A 830 -0.12 20.54 -3.45
C SER A 830 -1.15 21.16 -4.40
N LYS A 831 -2.17 21.85 -3.85
CA LYS A 831 -3.22 22.52 -4.63
C LYS A 831 -2.63 23.71 -5.41
N LEU A 832 -2.88 23.72 -6.72
CA LEU A 832 -2.46 24.82 -7.60
C LEU A 832 -3.41 26.02 -7.52
N SER A 833 -2.85 27.23 -7.63
CA SER A 833 -3.64 28.45 -7.83
C SER A 833 -4.24 28.49 -9.24
N HIS A 834 -5.49 28.97 -9.40
CA HIS A 834 -6.06 29.19 -10.75
C HIS A 834 -5.32 30.29 -11.49
N THR A 835 -4.90 30.05 -12.74
CA THR A 835 -4.09 31.00 -13.51
C THR A 835 -4.81 31.52 -14.76
N LYS A 836 -4.72 32.84 -14.99
CA LYS A 836 -5.38 33.54 -16.12
C LYS A 836 -4.73 33.28 -17.50
N GLN A 837 -3.63 32.53 -17.57
CA GLN A 837 -3.04 32.07 -18.84
C GLN A 837 -3.79 30.85 -19.38
N PHE A 838 -3.84 30.70 -20.70
CA PHE A 838 -4.49 29.57 -21.39
C PHE A 838 -5.97 29.33 -21.00
N ARG A 839 -6.79 30.38 -20.93
CA ARG A 839 -8.24 30.31 -20.61
C ARG A 839 -9.09 29.42 -21.55
N CYS A 840 -8.52 28.96 -22.67
CA CYS A 840 -9.14 27.92 -23.50
C CYS A 840 -9.22 26.56 -22.80
N LEU A 841 -8.27 26.24 -21.91
CA LEU A 841 -8.21 24.97 -21.18
C LEU A 841 -9.17 24.92 -19.99
N ASP A 842 -9.51 26.07 -19.40
CA ASP A 842 -10.57 26.19 -18.38
C ASP A 842 -11.91 25.59 -18.84
N LYS A 843 -12.16 25.54 -20.16
CA LYS A 843 -13.35 24.92 -20.75
C LYS A 843 -13.47 23.42 -20.46
N ALA A 844 -12.37 22.74 -20.11
CA ALA A 844 -12.42 21.34 -19.67
C ALA A 844 -13.06 21.16 -18.30
N ALA A 845 -13.07 22.20 -17.46
CA ALA A 845 -13.67 22.23 -16.13
C ALA A 845 -15.04 22.96 -16.09
N ILE A 846 -15.62 23.30 -17.23
CA ILE A 846 -17.02 23.77 -17.28
C ILE A 846 -17.93 22.54 -17.22
N GLN A 847 -18.73 22.44 -16.16
CA GLN A 847 -19.79 21.45 -16.05
C GLN A 847 -20.98 21.83 -16.94
N THR A 848 -21.53 20.88 -17.69
CA THR A 848 -22.77 21.02 -18.48
C THR A 848 -23.87 20.12 -17.91
N PRO A 849 -25.16 20.34 -18.26
CA PRO A 849 -26.25 19.46 -17.83
C PRO A 849 -26.14 18.00 -18.30
N GLU A 850 -25.27 17.71 -19.26
CA GLU A 850 -24.97 16.37 -19.77
C GLU A 850 -23.89 15.65 -18.94
N ASP A 851 -23.10 16.37 -18.15
CA ASP A 851 -22.03 15.82 -17.31
C ASP A 851 -22.59 15.21 -16.02
N LYS A 852 -22.82 13.89 -16.03
CA LYS A 852 -23.14 13.14 -14.81
C LYS A 852 -21.92 13.09 -13.87
N LEU A 853 -22.17 13.32 -12.58
CA LEU A 853 -21.23 13.06 -11.49
C LEU A 853 -21.60 11.76 -10.78
N ASN A 854 -20.60 11.11 -10.20
CA ASN A 854 -20.75 9.99 -9.28
C ASN A 854 -21.09 10.48 -7.86
N ILE A 855 -21.47 9.57 -6.97
CA ILE A 855 -21.92 9.88 -5.59
C ILE A 855 -20.81 10.55 -4.76
N ASP A 856 -19.53 10.26 -5.04
CA ASP A 856 -18.38 10.88 -4.39
C ASP A 856 -18.06 12.29 -4.92
N GLY A 857 -18.70 12.71 -6.02
CA GLY A 857 -18.43 13.96 -6.72
C GLY A 857 -17.47 13.84 -7.92
N SER A 858 -16.91 12.66 -8.21
CA SER A 858 -16.04 12.43 -9.39
C SER A 858 -16.84 12.44 -10.71
N PRO A 859 -16.21 12.64 -11.88
CA PRO A 859 -16.93 12.72 -13.14
C PRO A 859 -17.22 11.31 -13.67
N ALA A 860 -18.49 10.97 -13.89
CA ALA A 860 -18.91 9.64 -14.36
C ALA A 860 -18.34 9.27 -15.75
N ASN A 861 -17.88 10.26 -16.51
CA ASN A 861 -17.00 10.05 -17.65
C ASN A 861 -15.84 11.07 -17.65
N PRO A 862 -14.60 10.67 -17.29
CA PRO A 862 -13.42 11.53 -17.32
C PRO A 862 -13.00 12.06 -18.70
N TRP A 863 -13.65 11.62 -19.79
CA TRP A 863 -13.50 12.17 -21.14
C TRP A 863 -14.58 13.22 -21.52
N ASN A 864 -15.43 13.61 -20.57
CA ASN A 864 -16.38 14.71 -20.72
C ASN A 864 -16.10 15.90 -19.78
N LEU A 865 -15.52 15.65 -18.60
CA LEU A 865 -15.27 16.67 -17.57
C LEU A 865 -13.95 16.40 -16.84
N CYS A 866 -13.14 17.43 -16.63
CA CYS A 866 -11.87 17.39 -15.91
C CYS A 866 -11.87 18.45 -14.78
N SER A 867 -11.15 18.22 -13.68
CA SER A 867 -11.14 19.18 -12.57
C SER A 867 -10.20 20.37 -12.79
N VAL A 868 -10.45 21.51 -12.11
CA VAL A 868 -9.58 22.70 -12.17
C VAL A 868 -8.11 22.37 -11.85
N GLN A 869 -7.86 21.46 -10.90
CA GLN A 869 -6.50 21.00 -10.58
C GLN A 869 -5.84 20.34 -11.82
N GLN A 870 -6.52 19.42 -12.50
CA GLN A 870 -6.01 18.79 -13.73
C GLN A 870 -5.76 19.83 -14.84
N VAL A 871 -6.61 20.85 -14.95
CA VAL A 871 -6.42 21.95 -15.91
C VAL A 871 -5.18 22.77 -15.60
N GLU A 872 -4.95 23.19 -14.34
CA GLU A 872 -3.75 23.93 -13.95
C GLU A 872 -2.47 23.11 -14.09
N GLU A 873 -2.52 21.79 -13.83
CA GLU A 873 -1.40 20.89 -14.07
C GLU A 873 -0.97 20.91 -15.54
N VAL A 874 -1.93 20.83 -16.47
CA VAL A 874 -1.67 20.88 -17.91
C VAL A 874 -1.24 22.28 -18.38
N LYS A 875 -1.77 23.35 -17.77
CA LYS A 875 -1.28 24.73 -17.99
C LYS A 875 0.20 24.87 -17.61
N CYS A 876 0.64 24.26 -16.50
CA CYS A 876 2.05 24.27 -16.09
C CYS A 876 2.94 23.60 -17.14
N VAL A 877 2.55 22.43 -17.67
CA VAL A 877 3.29 21.74 -18.76
C VAL A 877 3.40 22.63 -20.00
N ILE A 878 2.27 23.17 -20.48
CA ILE A 878 2.23 23.97 -21.72
C ILE A 878 3.01 25.28 -21.56
N ARG A 879 3.03 25.88 -20.37
CA ARG A 879 3.84 27.08 -20.08
C ARG A 879 5.35 26.80 -20.17
N VAL A 880 5.79 25.58 -19.88
CA VAL A 880 7.21 25.17 -19.94
C VAL A 880 7.67 24.84 -21.37
N LEU A 881 6.78 24.40 -22.27
CA LEU A 881 7.16 23.98 -23.64
C LEU A 881 7.98 25.01 -24.46
N PRO A 882 7.70 26.34 -24.42
CA PRO A 882 8.55 27.32 -25.09
C PRO A 882 9.98 27.41 -24.53
N VAL A 883 10.14 27.28 -23.20
CA VAL A 883 11.46 27.22 -22.54
C VAL A 883 12.18 25.93 -22.94
N TRP A 884 11.45 24.81 -22.95
CA TRP A 884 11.97 23.51 -23.39
C TRP A 884 12.47 23.54 -24.83
N LEU A 885 11.74 24.19 -25.76
CA LEU A 885 12.17 24.28 -27.16
C LEU A 885 13.52 25.03 -27.29
N SER A 886 13.69 26.12 -26.53
CA SER A 886 14.96 26.86 -26.52
C SER A 886 16.10 26.05 -25.92
N ALA A 887 15.83 25.29 -24.85
CA ALA A 887 16.82 24.43 -24.23
C ALA A 887 17.12 23.15 -25.05
N ALA A 888 16.18 22.66 -25.87
CA ALA A 888 16.45 21.63 -26.87
C ALA A 888 17.43 22.14 -27.94
N LEU A 889 17.30 23.40 -28.38
CA LEU A 889 18.24 23.99 -29.34
C LEU A 889 19.67 24.13 -28.78
N PHE A 890 19.87 24.36 -27.47
CA PHE A 890 21.20 24.30 -26.84
C PHE A 890 21.91 22.97 -27.11
N TYR A 891 21.18 21.85 -27.01
CA TYR A 891 21.76 20.53 -27.24
C TYR A 891 22.17 20.27 -28.69
N LEU A 892 21.73 21.07 -29.67
CA LEU A 892 22.24 20.95 -31.04
C LEU A 892 23.71 21.34 -31.09
N ALA A 893 24.10 22.47 -30.48
CA ALA A 893 25.49 22.92 -30.44
C ALA A 893 26.38 21.94 -29.64
N TYR A 894 25.88 21.45 -28.50
CA TYR A 894 26.52 20.37 -27.72
C TYR A 894 26.80 19.14 -28.60
N ILE A 895 25.79 18.63 -29.31
CA ILE A 895 25.91 17.44 -30.16
C ILE A 895 26.95 17.68 -31.26
N GLN A 896 26.85 18.79 -32.00
CA GLN A 896 27.81 19.13 -33.05
C GLN A 896 29.25 19.16 -32.54
N GLN A 897 29.48 19.74 -31.35
CA GLN A 897 30.82 19.79 -30.78
C GLN A 897 31.32 18.40 -30.33
N THR A 898 30.47 17.57 -29.72
CA THR A 898 30.85 16.18 -29.37
C THR A 898 31.11 15.30 -30.59
N THR A 899 30.46 15.54 -31.73
CA THR A 899 30.72 14.82 -32.98
C THR A 899 31.96 15.34 -33.70
N TYR A 900 32.04 16.64 -34.02
CA TYR A 900 33.11 17.16 -34.87
C TYR A 900 34.46 17.29 -34.17
N THR A 901 34.52 17.50 -32.85
CA THR A 901 35.80 17.56 -32.14
C THR A 901 36.58 16.22 -32.26
N ILE A 902 35.88 15.10 -32.42
CA ILE A 902 36.47 13.79 -32.68
C ILE A 902 37.12 13.73 -34.07
N PHE A 903 36.52 14.35 -35.08
CA PHE A 903 37.12 14.46 -36.42
C PHE A 903 38.26 15.48 -36.48
N GLN A 904 38.14 16.61 -35.78
CA GLN A 904 39.23 17.58 -35.63
C GLN A 904 40.45 16.96 -34.94
N SER A 905 40.25 16.16 -33.88
CA SER A 905 41.35 15.50 -33.16
C SER A 905 42.04 14.42 -34.00
N LEU A 906 41.33 13.70 -34.88
CA LEU A 906 41.94 12.78 -35.85
C LEU A 906 42.87 13.47 -36.86
N GLN A 907 42.65 14.75 -37.17
CA GLN A 907 43.52 15.58 -38.01
C GLN A 907 44.47 16.50 -37.21
N SER A 908 44.71 16.21 -35.93
CA SER A 908 45.60 16.98 -35.04
C SER A 908 46.64 16.07 -34.37
N ASP A 909 47.72 16.64 -33.81
CA ASP A 909 48.67 15.85 -33.03
C ASP A 909 48.07 15.45 -31.67
N ARG A 910 47.79 14.15 -31.52
CA ARG A 910 47.20 13.57 -30.31
C ARG A 910 48.24 13.06 -29.30
N ARG A 911 49.53 13.35 -29.51
CA ARG A 911 50.60 12.97 -28.56
C ARG A 911 50.55 13.77 -27.26
N LEU A 912 50.80 13.09 -26.15
CA LEU A 912 50.87 13.70 -24.83
C LEU A 912 52.30 14.16 -24.53
N GLY A 913 52.55 15.47 -24.63
CA GLY A 913 53.88 16.06 -24.42
C GLY A 913 54.90 15.57 -25.46
N SER A 914 56.11 15.27 -25.02
CA SER A 914 57.17 14.65 -25.84
C SER A 914 57.07 13.12 -25.94
N GLY A 915 56.02 12.51 -25.38
CA GLY A 915 55.85 11.06 -25.33
C GLY A 915 55.35 10.43 -26.63
N THR A 916 55.48 9.10 -26.72
CA THR A 916 54.95 8.28 -27.83
C THR A 916 53.45 8.00 -27.72
N PHE A 917 52.85 8.16 -26.53
CA PHE A 917 51.44 7.87 -26.27
C PHE A 917 50.51 8.84 -27.02
N GLN A 918 49.56 8.27 -27.79
CA GLN A 918 48.53 9.02 -28.52
C GLN A 918 47.15 8.85 -27.86
N ILE A 919 46.53 9.96 -27.48
CA ILE A 919 45.19 10.00 -26.90
C ILE A 919 44.16 9.55 -27.95
N PRO A 920 43.22 8.62 -27.66
CA PRO A 920 42.17 8.23 -28.60
C PRO A 920 41.27 9.42 -28.99
N ALA A 921 40.81 9.46 -30.24
CA ALA A 921 40.10 10.62 -30.77
C ALA A 921 38.78 10.95 -30.02
N ALA A 922 38.02 9.92 -29.64
CA ALA A 922 36.78 10.09 -28.87
C ALA A 922 37.03 10.48 -27.40
N THR A 923 38.18 10.12 -26.82
CA THR A 923 38.54 10.45 -25.43
C THR A 923 38.65 11.94 -25.17
N TYR A 924 38.88 12.79 -26.20
CA TYR A 924 38.83 14.25 -26.04
C TYR A 924 37.52 14.74 -25.41
N THR A 925 36.38 14.07 -25.66
CA THR A 925 35.09 14.41 -25.04
C THR A 925 35.09 14.41 -23.51
N VAL A 926 36.05 13.72 -22.86
CA VAL A 926 36.20 13.72 -21.39
C VAL A 926 36.47 15.12 -20.83
N PHE A 927 37.09 16.02 -21.60
CA PHE A 927 37.37 17.39 -21.14
C PHE A 927 36.10 18.24 -20.94
N LEU A 928 35.02 17.93 -21.67
CA LEU A 928 33.70 18.52 -21.44
C LEU A 928 33.15 18.07 -20.08
N MET A 929 33.21 16.77 -19.80
CA MET A 929 32.75 16.18 -18.53
C MET A 929 33.59 16.65 -17.34
N LEU A 930 34.91 16.80 -17.50
CA LEU A 930 35.78 17.39 -16.47
C LEU A 930 35.43 18.87 -16.23
N GLY A 931 35.19 19.65 -17.28
CA GLY A 931 34.73 21.05 -17.16
C GLY A 931 33.43 21.17 -16.37
N MET A 932 32.44 20.32 -16.67
CA MET A 932 31.18 20.24 -15.93
C MET A 932 31.39 19.84 -14.46
N THR A 933 32.13 18.75 -14.22
CA THR A 933 32.35 18.15 -12.89
C THR A 933 33.13 19.07 -11.96
N ILE A 934 34.13 19.79 -12.47
CA ILE A 934 34.93 20.76 -11.71
C ILE A 934 34.11 22.02 -11.42
N PHE A 935 33.25 22.45 -12.36
CA PHE A 935 32.49 23.69 -12.19
C PHE A 935 31.34 23.58 -11.18
N ILE A 936 30.68 22.41 -11.04
CA ILE A 936 29.54 22.24 -10.12
C ILE A 936 29.91 22.59 -8.65
N PRO A 937 30.99 22.03 -8.05
CA PRO A 937 31.42 22.43 -6.70
C PRO A 937 31.79 23.91 -6.59
N ILE A 938 32.36 24.51 -7.63
CA ILE A 938 32.70 25.94 -7.65
C ILE A 938 31.42 26.79 -7.67
N TYR A 939 30.41 26.38 -8.44
CA TYR A 939 29.09 27.03 -8.46
C TYR A 939 28.44 26.98 -7.08
N ASP A 940 28.31 25.80 -6.48
CA ASP A 940 27.59 25.62 -5.21
C ASP A 940 28.33 26.18 -3.99
N ARG A 941 29.67 26.16 -3.97
CA ARG A 941 30.48 26.61 -2.81
C ARG A 941 31.02 28.03 -2.91
N VAL A 942 31.14 28.59 -4.12
CA VAL A 942 31.71 29.94 -4.33
C VAL A 942 30.68 30.89 -4.93
N LEU A 943 30.06 30.55 -6.06
CA LEU A 943 29.12 31.47 -6.73
C LEU A 943 27.78 31.61 -5.97
N VAL A 944 27.15 30.53 -5.51
CA VAL A 944 25.85 30.60 -4.83
C VAL A 944 25.92 31.44 -3.53
N PRO A 945 26.88 31.26 -2.62
CA PRO A 945 27.00 32.10 -1.42
C PRO A 945 27.31 33.57 -1.75
N PHE A 946 28.16 33.82 -2.75
CA PHE A 946 28.46 35.18 -3.22
C PHE A 946 27.20 35.85 -3.80
N LEU A 947 26.50 35.20 -4.72
CA LEU A 947 25.31 35.73 -5.38
C LEU A 947 24.17 35.96 -4.37
N ARG A 948 23.94 35.02 -3.43
CA ARG A 948 22.92 35.15 -2.37
C ARG A 948 23.13 36.43 -1.53
N LYS A 949 24.37 36.84 -1.28
CA LYS A 949 24.71 38.09 -0.58
C LYS A 949 24.27 39.36 -1.33
N TYR A 950 24.22 39.33 -2.67
CA TYR A 950 23.81 40.48 -3.49
C TYR A 950 22.35 40.45 -3.93
N THR A 951 21.75 39.26 -4.11
CA THR A 951 20.38 39.13 -4.65
C THR A 951 19.32 38.85 -3.61
N GLY A 952 19.70 38.47 -2.38
CA GLY A 952 18.77 38.05 -1.32
C GLY A 952 18.03 36.73 -1.60
N ARG A 953 18.39 35.99 -2.66
CA ARG A 953 17.71 34.75 -3.09
C ARG A 953 18.52 33.52 -2.72
N ASP A 954 17.87 32.49 -2.18
CA ASP A 954 18.56 31.30 -1.66
C ASP A 954 19.40 30.54 -2.69
N GLY A 955 18.96 30.48 -3.95
CA GLY A 955 19.72 29.89 -5.05
C GLY A 955 20.71 30.84 -5.74
N GLY A 956 20.92 32.05 -5.21
CA GLY A 956 21.71 33.12 -5.81
C GLY A 956 21.03 33.80 -7.02
N ILE A 957 20.63 33.02 -8.02
CA ILE A 957 19.93 33.49 -9.24
C ILE A 957 18.68 32.64 -9.52
N THR A 958 17.80 33.07 -10.42
CA THR A 958 16.67 32.23 -10.86
C THR A 958 17.14 31.11 -11.79
N GLN A 959 16.36 30.04 -11.91
CA GLN A 959 16.68 28.93 -12.81
C GLN A 959 16.76 29.39 -14.27
N LEU A 960 15.88 30.30 -14.69
CA LEU A 960 15.94 30.88 -16.03
C LEU A 960 17.17 31.77 -16.25
N GLN A 961 17.64 32.49 -15.21
CA GLN A 961 18.92 33.21 -15.29
C GLN A 961 20.11 32.25 -15.42
N ARG A 962 20.10 31.12 -14.69
CA ARG A 962 21.12 30.06 -14.77
C ARG A 962 21.16 29.43 -16.18
N VAL A 963 20.00 29.10 -16.74
CA VAL A 963 19.89 28.58 -18.12
C VAL A 963 20.34 29.61 -19.16
N GLY A 964 19.95 30.88 -19.01
CA GLY A 964 20.40 31.97 -19.87
C GLY A 964 21.92 32.16 -19.90
N ALA A 965 22.57 32.05 -18.73
CA ALA A 965 24.03 32.09 -18.66
C ALA A 965 24.69 30.92 -19.41
N GLY A 966 24.15 29.70 -19.29
CA GLY A 966 24.61 28.54 -20.06
C GLY A 966 24.43 28.70 -21.58
N LEU A 967 23.29 29.25 -22.02
CA LEU A 967 23.04 29.59 -23.43
C LEU A 967 24.06 30.60 -23.97
N PHE A 968 24.43 31.63 -23.18
CA PHE A 968 25.45 32.59 -23.57
C PHE A 968 26.84 31.95 -23.70
N LEU A 969 27.25 31.11 -22.75
CA LEU A 969 28.53 30.38 -22.83
C LEU A 969 28.56 29.35 -23.97
N CYS A 970 27.41 28.82 -24.38
CA CYS A 970 27.27 27.97 -25.57
C CYS A 970 27.67 28.73 -26.85
N ILE A 971 27.16 29.96 -27.03
CA ILE A 971 27.55 30.82 -28.16
C ILE A 971 29.06 31.08 -28.13
N ALA A 972 29.61 31.42 -26.95
CA ALA A 972 31.05 31.63 -26.79
C ALA A 972 31.88 30.37 -27.13
N SER A 973 31.42 29.18 -26.73
CA SER A 973 32.07 27.91 -27.07
C SER A 973 32.08 27.63 -28.57
N MET A 974 30.98 27.90 -29.28
CA MET A 974 30.94 27.75 -30.74
C MET A 974 31.84 28.77 -31.47
N MET A 975 31.93 30.01 -30.97
CA MET A 975 32.86 31.03 -31.50
C MET A 975 34.33 30.63 -31.28
N VAL A 976 34.68 30.09 -30.11
CA VAL A 976 36.02 29.53 -29.84
C VAL A 976 36.28 28.34 -30.75
N SER A 977 35.30 27.47 -30.99
CA SER A 977 35.45 26.29 -31.87
C SER A 977 35.74 26.69 -33.32
N ALA A 978 35.09 27.75 -33.81
CA ALA A 978 35.35 28.31 -35.14
C ALA A 978 36.79 28.87 -35.25
N ALA A 979 37.24 29.64 -34.25
CA ALA A 979 38.60 30.19 -34.21
C ALA A 979 39.69 29.10 -34.10
N VAL A 980 39.45 28.06 -33.28
CA VAL A 980 40.34 26.91 -33.12
C VAL A 980 40.43 26.09 -34.41
N GLU A 981 39.32 25.87 -35.11
CA GLU A 981 39.32 25.19 -36.41
C GLU A 981 40.03 26.01 -37.50
N GLN A 982 39.77 27.31 -37.56
CA GLN A 982 40.45 28.22 -38.48
C GLN A 982 41.98 28.20 -38.23
N HIS A 983 42.43 28.12 -36.97
CA HIS A 983 43.84 27.93 -36.65
C HIS A 983 44.37 26.55 -37.09
N ARG A 984 43.65 25.46 -36.78
CA ARG A 984 44.01 24.07 -37.14
C ARG A 984 44.19 23.87 -38.64
N ARG A 985 43.23 24.40 -39.41
CA ARG A 985 43.19 24.40 -40.86
C ARG A 985 44.34 25.23 -41.45
N ASN A 986 44.60 26.42 -40.90
CA ASN A 986 45.73 27.24 -41.35
C ASN A 986 47.09 26.57 -41.08
N VAL A 987 47.26 25.93 -39.91
CA VAL A 987 48.49 25.15 -39.60
C VAL A 987 48.64 23.96 -40.54
N ALA A 988 47.55 23.24 -40.85
CA ALA A 988 47.56 22.09 -41.76
C ALA A 988 47.94 22.45 -43.21
N LEU A 989 47.68 23.69 -43.63
CA LEU A 989 47.97 24.20 -44.98
C LEU A 989 49.34 24.91 -45.09
N THR A 990 49.99 25.23 -43.97
CA THR A 990 51.23 26.03 -43.95
C THR A 990 52.44 25.33 -43.34
N ARG A 991 52.25 24.26 -42.57
CA ARG A 991 53.32 23.45 -41.96
C ARG A 991 53.34 22.04 -42.54
N PRO A 992 54.50 21.35 -42.54
CA PRO A 992 54.57 19.96 -42.96
C PRO A 992 53.63 19.08 -42.10
N PRO A 993 52.94 18.09 -42.71
CA PRO A 993 52.04 17.20 -42.00
C PRO A 993 52.81 16.14 -41.21
N LEU A 994 52.25 15.69 -40.09
CA LEU A 994 52.85 14.65 -39.24
C LEU A 994 52.60 13.22 -39.75
N GLY A 995 51.76 13.07 -40.77
CA GLY A 995 51.31 11.80 -41.33
C GLY A 995 49.95 11.93 -41.99
N PHE A 996 49.33 10.79 -42.32
CA PHE A 996 48.01 10.74 -42.95
C PHE A 996 47.04 9.86 -42.15
N ALA A 997 45.84 10.38 -41.90
CA ALA A 997 44.72 9.65 -41.35
C ALA A 997 43.95 8.94 -42.49
N PRO A 998 43.65 7.62 -42.40
CA PRO A 998 42.94 6.88 -43.44
C PRO A 998 41.61 7.55 -43.84
N ARG A 999 41.40 7.74 -45.16
CA ARG A 999 40.34 8.55 -45.81
C ARG A 999 40.24 10.03 -45.43
N LYS A 1000 40.74 10.43 -44.27
CA LYS A 1000 40.61 11.79 -43.73
C LYS A 1000 41.77 12.71 -44.11
N GLY A 1001 42.85 12.22 -44.71
CA GLY A 1001 43.91 13.07 -45.27
C GLY A 1001 44.99 13.48 -44.25
N ALA A 1002 45.60 14.64 -44.45
CA ALA A 1002 46.79 15.06 -43.70
C ALA A 1002 46.52 15.37 -42.22
N ILE A 1003 47.47 15.01 -41.35
CA ILE A 1003 47.44 15.32 -39.91
C ILE A 1003 48.20 16.63 -39.67
N SER A 1004 47.49 17.62 -39.12
CA SER A 1004 48.04 18.93 -38.75
C SER A 1004 49.07 18.82 -37.62
N SER A 1005 50.12 19.63 -37.67
CA SER A 1005 51.13 19.74 -36.60
C SER A 1005 50.68 20.58 -35.39
N MET A 1006 49.40 20.98 -35.35
CA MET A 1006 48.76 21.56 -34.18
C MET A 1006 48.45 20.48 -33.13
N SER A 1007 48.85 20.72 -31.88
CA SER A 1007 48.49 19.84 -30.76
C SER A 1007 46.98 19.86 -30.50
N GLY A 1008 46.38 18.67 -30.36
CA GLY A 1008 44.96 18.50 -30.02
C GLY A 1008 44.57 19.09 -28.67
N MET A 1009 45.52 19.49 -27.81
CA MET A 1009 45.24 20.19 -26.55
C MET A 1009 44.52 21.54 -26.76
N TRP A 1010 44.65 22.15 -27.94
CA TRP A 1010 43.87 23.34 -28.32
C TRP A 1010 42.36 23.08 -28.47
N LEU A 1011 41.92 21.82 -28.49
CA LEU A 1011 40.50 21.43 -28.44
C LEU A 1011 39.95 21.39 -27.00
N ILE A 1012 40.77 21.58 -25.97
CA ILE A 1012 40.33 21.58 -24.56
C ILE A 1012 39.49 22.82 -24.22
N PRO A 1013 39.88 24.07 -24.56
CA PRO A 1013 39.13 25.26 -24.15
C PRO A 1013 37.68 25.28 -24.64
N GLN A 1014 37.42 24.84 -25.88
CA GLN A 1014 36.06 24.79 -26.44
C GLN A 1014 35.18 23.78 -25.66
N LEU A 1015 35.74 22.61 -25.35
CA LEU A 1015 35.05 21.54 -24.62
C LEU A 1015 34.82 21.90 -23.15
N VAL A 1016 35.80 22.45 -22.45
CA VAL A 1016 35.66 22.88 -21.05
C VAL A 1016 34.61 24.00 -20.94
N LEU A 1017 34.60 24.96 -21.88
CA LEU A 1017 33.61 26.03 -21.92
C LEU A 1017 32.19 25.51 -22.17
N MET A 1018 32.02 24.46 -22.99
CA MET A 1018 30.73 23.77 -23.15
C MET A 1018 30.34 22.95 -21.91
N GLY A 1019 31.30 22.35 -21.21
CA GLY A 1019 31.05 21.65 -19.94
C GLY A 1019 30.53 22.59 -18.84
N ILE A 1020 31.11 23.79 -18.76
CA ILE A 1020 30.61 24.87 -17.89
C ILE A 1020 29.23 25.35 -18.37
N ALA A 1021 29.02 25.46 -19.70
CA ALA A 1021 27.73 25.84 -20.27
C ALA A 1021 26.61 24.83 -19.92
N ASP A 1022 26.87 23.51 -19.93
CA ASP A 1022 25.89 22.47 -19.56
C ASP A 1022 25.69 22.36 -18.03
N ALA A 1023 26.73 22.61 -17.22
CA ALA A 1023 26.61 22.75 -15.76
C ALA A 1023 25.72 23.94 -15.34
N LEU A 1024 25.48 24.90 -16.23
CA LEU A 1024 24.53 25.99 -16.08
C LEU A 1024 23.19 25.68 -16.77
N ALA A 1025 23.21 25.34 -18.06
CA ALA A 1025 22.02 25.08 -18.88
C ALA A 1025 21.32 23.77 -18.50
N GLY A 1026 21.94 22.60 -18.69
CA GLY A 1026 21.32 21.30 -18.44
C GLY A 1026 20.90 21.10 -16.99
N VAL A 1027 21.80 21.42 -16.04
CA VAL A 1027 21.48 21.33 -14.61
C VAL A 1027 20.39 22.34 -14.22
N GLY A 1028 20.45 23.58 -14.71
CA GLY A 1028 19.42 24.60 -14.46
C GLY A 1028 18.06 24.26 -15.08
N GLN A 1029 18.07 23.59 -16.24
CA GLN A 1029 16.87 23.10 -16.93
C GLN A 1029 16.21 21.95 -16.15
N MET A 1030 17.00 20.98 -15.64
CA MET A 1030 16.50 19.92 -14.77
C MET A 1030 15.91 20.48 -13.46
N GLU A 1031 16.61 21.43 -12.82
CA GLU A 1031 16.14 22.10 -11.60
C GLU A 1031 14.83 22.88 -11.86
N PHE A 1032 14.76 23.60 -12.99
CA PHE A 1032 13.57 24.30 -13.45
C PHE A 1032 12.39 23.34 -13.65
N TYR A 1033 12.58 22.24 -14.37
CA TYR A 1033 11.52 21.25 -14.59
C TYR A 1033 11.05 20.62 -13.27
N TYR A 1034 11.96 20.21 -12.38
CA TYR A 1034 11.59 19.60 -11.11
C TYR A 1034 10.73 20.52 -10.21
N LYS A 1035 11.00 21.83 -10.25
CA LYS A 1035 10.26 22.85 -9.48
C LYS A 1035 8.94 23.27 -10.16
N GLN A 1036 8.93 23.44 -11.48
CA GLN A 1036 7.78 23.98 -12.22
C GLN A 1036 6.74 22.94 -12.62
N PHE A 1037 7.11 21.67 -12.78
CA PHE A 1037 6.11 20.63 -13.03
C PHE A 1037 5.25 20.34 -11.78
N PRO A 1038 4.01 19.85 -11.97
CA PRO A 1038 3.23 19.22 -10.90
C PRO A 1038 3.94 18.02 -10.27
N GLU A 1039 3.61 17.71 -9.02
CA GLU A 1039 4.36 16.74 -8.21
C GLU A 1039 4.15 15.29 -8.68
N ASN A 1040 2.94 14.99 -9.16
CA ASN A 1040 2.56 13.79 -9.90
C ASN A 1040 3.18 13.68 -11.31
N MET A 1041 3.81 14.73 -11.86
CA MET A 1041 4.34 14.75 -13.23
C MET A 1041 5.88 14.76 -13.32
N ARG A 1042 6.58 14.48 -12.22
CA ARG A 1042 8.06 14.49 -12.17
C ARG A 1042 8.74 13.43 -13.06
N SER A 1043 8.12 12.25 -13.30
CA SER A 1043 8.65 11.26 -14.27
C SER A 1043 8.58 11.76 -15.72
N PHE A 1044 7.45 12.37 -16.08
CA PHE A 1044 7.24 13.01 -17.38
C PHE A 1044 8.22 14.19 -17.60
N ALA A 1045 8.49 14.98 -16.56
CA ALA A 1045 9.44 16.09 -16.60
C ALA A 1045 10.88 15.64 -16.97
N GLY A 1046 11.35 14.52 -16.39
CA GLY A 1046 12.64 13.92 -16.75
C GLY A 1046 12.67 13.34 -18.17
N SER A 1047 11.56 12.73 -18.61
CA SER A 1047 11.42 12.22 -19.98
C SER A 1047 11.42 13.35 -21.03
N LEU A 1048 10.82 14.50 -20.70
CA LEU A 1048 10.81 15.69 -21.55
C LEU A 1048 12.22 16.28 -21.75
N TYR A 1049 13.09 16.25 -20.73
CA TYR A 1049 14.50 16.63 -20.87
C TYR A 1049 15.20 15.77 -21.94
N TYR A 1050 15.12 14.45 -21.84
CA TYR A 1050 15.72 13.55 -22.84
C TYR A 1050 15.15 13.79 -24.25
N CYS A 1051 13.83 14.00 -24.39
CA CYS A 1051 13.25 14.34 -25.69
C CYS A 1051 13.68 15.70 -26.26
N GLY A 1052 14.17 16.63 -25.42
CA GLY A 1052 14.86 17.84 -25.90
C GLY A 1052 16.18 17.49 -26.61
N ILE A 1053 17.00 16.63 -25.99
CA ILE A 1053 18.23 16.09 -26.60
C ILE A 1053 17.88 15.23 -27.84
N GLY A 1054 16.78 14.49 -27.80
CA GLY A 1054 16.28 13.70 -28.94
C GLY A 1054 15.92 14.58 -30.15
N LEU A 1055 15.17 15.66 -29.93
CA LEU A 1055 14.85 16.66 -30.95
C LEU A 1055 16.12 17.31 -31.50
N ALA A 1056 17.06 17.67 -30.62
CA ALA A 1056 18.36 18.21 -30.99
C ALA A 1056 19.18 17.25 -31.87
N SER A 1057 19.10 15.94 -31.61
CA SER A 1057 19.80 14.91 -32.39
C SER A 1057 19.25 14.80 -33.81
N TYR A 1058 17.91 14.79 -33.97
CA TYR A 1058 17.31 14.78 -35.32
C TYR A 1058 17.51 16.10 -36.06
N LEU A 1059 17.42 17.24 -35.37
CA LEU A 1059 17.70 18.56 -35.98
C LEU A 1059 19.18 18.69 -36.37
N SER A 1060 20.09 18.08 -35.60
CA SER A 1060 21.50 17.93 -35.94
C SER A 1060 21.67 17.12 -37.24
N SER A 1061 21.05 15.94 -37.37
CA SER A 1061 21.05 15.16 -38.61
C SER A 1061 20.49 15.93 -39.82
N PHE A 1062 19.36 16.63 -39.64
CA PHE A 1062 18.79 17.45 -40.70
C PHE A 1062 19.74 18.57 -41.13
N LEU A 1063 20.35 19.27 -40.17
CA LEU A 1063 21.29 20.35 -40.45
C LEU A 1063 22.57 19.85 -41.14
N LEU A 1064 23.09 18.69 -40.75
CA LEU A 1064 24.23 18.04 -41.39
C LEU A 1064 23.97 17.79 -42.87
N SER A 1065 22.86 17.14 -43.21
CA SER A 1065 22.49 16.88 -44.62
C SER A 1065 22.24 18.18 -45.37
N ALA A 1066 21.44 19.10 -44.83
CA ALA A 1066 21.11 20.36 -45.51
C ALA A 1066 22.35 21.23 -45.79
N VAL A 1067 23.31 21.31 -44.87
CA VAL A 1067 24.58 22.01 -45.11
C VAL A 1067 25.48 21.26 -46.09
N HIS A 1068 25.51 19.93 -46.06
CA HIS A 1068 26.26 19.14 -47.04
C HIS A 1068 25.74 19.36 -48.47
N ASP A 1069 24.44 19.15 -48.68
CA ASP A 1069 23.78 19.21 -49.99
C ASP A 1069 23.91 20.62 -50.61
N VAL A 1070 23.78 21.68 -49.79
CA VAL A 1070 23.91 23.07 -50.23
C VAL A 1070 25.36 23.48 -50.51
N THR A 1071 26.34 22.90 -49.80
CA THR A 1071 27.75 23.35 -49.92
C THR A 1071 28.61 22.50 -50.83
N GLU A 1072 28.26 21.22 -51.10
CA GLU A 1072 29.05 20.30 -51.93
C GLU A 1072 29.30 20.83 -53.35
N GLY A 1073 28.26 21.38 -54.00
CA GLY A 1073 28.37 22.01 -55.33
C GLY A 1073 28.74 23.50 -55.31
N SER A 1074 29.05 24.08 -54.16
CA SER A 1074 29.20 25.55 -54.03
C SER A 1074 30.59 26.08 -54.42
N ARG A 1075 30.64 27.29 -55.01
CA ARG A 1075 31.92 27.98 -55.32
C ARG A 1075 32.78 28.29 -54.07
N GLY A 1076 32.19 28.24 -52.87
CA GLY A 1076 32.93 28.41 -51.60
C GLY A 1076 33.63 27.14 -51.11
N GLY A 1077 33.37 25.99 -51.74
CA GLY A 1077 33.79 24.67 -51.30
C GLY A 1077 32.83 24.05 -50.28
N ASN A 1078 32.79 22.72 -50.24
CA ASN A 1078 32.03 21.95 -49.24
C ASN A 1078 32.48 22.32 -47.83
N TRP A 1079 31.53 22.61 -46.92
CA TRP A 1079 31.87 22.95 -45.53
C TRP A 1079 32.26 21.71 -44.72
N LEU A 1080 31.69 20.55 -45.03
CA LEU A 1080 31.74 19.32 -44.24
C LEU A 1080 32.35 18.08 -44.97
N PRO A 1081 33.41 18.18 -45.80
CA PRO A 1081 33.98 17.04 -46.52
C PRO A 1081 34.73 16.05 -45.60
N GLU A 1082 35.05 14.85 -46.12
CA GLU A 1082 35.82 13.81 -45.40
C GLU A 1082 37.20 14.27 -44.91
N ASP A 1083 37.82 15.21 -45.62
CA ASP A 1083 39.10 15.84 -45.26
C ASP A 1083 38.85 17.29 -44.85
N LEU A 1084 38.77 17.55 -43.55
CA LEU A 1084 38.44 18.88 -43.00
C LEU A 1084 39.48 19.95 -43.37
N ASN A 1085 40.72 19.58 -43.73
CA ASN A 1085 41.73 20.53 -44.22
C ASN A 1085 41.29 21.19 -45.56
N LYS A 1086 40.50 20.46 -46.36
CA LYS A 1086 39.88 20.95 -47.61
C LYS A 1086 38.52 21.62 -47.35
N GLY A 1087 37.92 21.37 -46.20
CA GLY A 1087 36.62 21.88 -45.80
C GLY A 1087 36.60 23.32 -45.31
N ARG A 1088 35.45 23.71 -44.77
CA ARG A 1088 35.17 25.01 -44.13
C ARG A 1088 34.34 24.83 -42.85
N LEU A 1089 34.80 23.94 -41.98
CA LEU A 1089 34.13 23.63 -40.70
C LEU A 1089 34.04 24.86 -39.79
N GLU A 1090 34.94 25.84 -39.94
CA GLU A 1090 34.85 27.13 -39.25
C GLU A 1090 33.55 27.89 -39.59
N TYR A 1091 33.08 27.84 -40.85
CA TYR A 1091 31.83 28.49 -41.27
C TYR A 1091 30.60 27.78 -40.71
N PHE A 1092 30.65 26.44 -40.59
CA PHE A 1092 29.59 25.67 -39.93
C PHE A 1092 29.47 26.02 -38.44
N TYR A 1093 30.60 26.15 -37.73
CA TYR A 1093 30.61 26.58 -36.34
C TYR A 1093 30.11 28.02 -36.16
N TYR A 1094 30.49 28.97 -37.03
CA TYR A 1094 29.90 30.32 -37.03
C TYR A 1094 28.40 30.32 -37.32
N PHE A 1095 27.92 29.48 -38.24
CA PHE A 1095 26.49 29.33 -38.55
C PHE A 1095 25.70 28.82 -37.33
N VAL A 1096 26.21 27.78 -36.64
CA VAL A 1096 25.60 27.26 -35.40
C VAL A 1096 25.65 28.32 -34.28
N ALA A 1097 26.73 29.10 -34.16
CA ALA A 1097 26.78 30.22 -33.21
C ALA A 1097 25.72 31.29 -33.51
N GLY A 1098 25.46 31.58 -34.79
CA GLY A 1098 24.35 32.44 -35.23
C GLY A 1098 22.98 31.89 -34.85
N MET A 1099 22.73 30.59 -35.08
CA MET A 1099 21.50 29.92 -34.61
C MET A 1099 21.34 29.99 -33.09
N MET A 1100 22.41 29.77 -32.32
CA MET A 1100 22.37 29.87 -30.86
C MET A 1100 22.13 31.30 -30.38
N THR A 1101 22.61 32.31 -31.12
CA THR A 1101 22.35 33.72 -30.83
C THR A 1101 20.87 34.07 -31.03
N LEU A 1102 20.25 33.61 -32.13
CA LEU A 1102 18.80 33.75 -32.35
C LEU A 1102 17.98 32.99 -31.28
N ASN A 1103 18.43 31.79 -30.90
CA ASN A 1103 17.83 31.02 -29.81
C ASN A 1103 17.92 31.75 -28.46
N PHE A 1104 19.03 32.44 -28.17
CA PHE A 1104 19.17 33.22 -26.94
C PHE A 1104 18.25 34.45 -26.91
N VAL A 1105 18.04 35.13 -28.05
CA VAL A 1105 17.03 36.21 -28.15
C VAL A 1105 15.62 35.65 -27.93
N TYR A 1106 15.29 34.50 -28.53
CA TYR A 1106 14.03 33.79 -28.28
C TYR A 1106 13.86 33.40 -26.79
N PHE A 1107 14.92 32.87 -26.16
CA PHE A 1107 14.94 32.53 -24.74
C PHE A 1107 14.61 33.74 -23.86
N LEU A 1108 15.23 34.90 -24.12
CA LEU A 1108 14.99 36.12 -23.35
C LEU A 1108 13.52 36.54 -23.42
N LEU A 1109 12.94 36.58 -24.63
CA LEU A 1109 11.52 36.89 -24.85
C LEU A 1109 10.59 35.90 -24.11
N VAL A 1110 10.85 34.60 -24.23
CA VAL A 1110 10.09 33.54 -23.55
C VAL A 1110 10.25 33.63 -22.02
N SER A 1111 11.44 33.91 -21.52
CA SER A 1111 11.73 33.99 -20.08
C SER A 1111 11.02 35.17 -19.40
N HIS A 1112 10.79 36.26 -20.14
CA HIS A 1112 10.02 37.41 -19.68
C HIS A 1112 8.49 37.16 -19.72
N TRP A 1113 8.03 36.37 -20.68
CA TRP A 1113 6.63 35.92 -20.76
C TRP A 1113 6.29 34.81 -19.73
N TYR A 1114 7.28 34.01 -19.32
CA TYR A 1114 7.10 32.90 -18.40
C TYR A 1114 6.69 33.36 -17.00
N ARG A 1115 5.67 32.70 -16.44
CA ARG A 1115 5.22 32.89 -15.06
C ARG A 1115 5.50 31.61 -14.28
N TYR A 1116 6.10 31.77 -13.11
CA TYR A 1116 6.37 30.63 -12.22
C TYR A 1116 5.07 29.99 -11.72
N LYS A 1117 5.18 28.75 -11.23
CA LYS A 1117 4.10 27.99 -10.60
C LYS A 1117 3.95 28.44 -9.15
N ASP A 1118 2.82 29.08 -8.85
CA ASP A 1118 2.42 29.41 -7.49
C ASP A 1118 1.63 28.25 -6.86
N VAL A 1119 1.78 28.07 -5.54
CA VAL A 1119 1.12 27.03 -4.75
C VAL A 1119 0.31 27.70 -3.66
N VAL A 1120 -0.92 27.25 -3.43
CA VAL A 1120 -1.76 27.77 -2.33
C VAL A 1120 -1.25 27.17 -1.02
N VAL A 1121 -0.37 27.89 -0.34
CA VAL A 1121 -0.01 27.60 1.06
C VAL A 1121 -1.29 27.70 1.89
N LYS A 1122 -1.60 26.65 2.65
CA LYS A 1122 -2.56 26.76 3.75
C LYS A 1122 -1.80 27.32 4.95
N ASP A 1123 -1.87 28.62 5.14
CA ASP A 1123 -1.36 29.23 6.37
C ASP A 1123 -2.09 28.61 7.57
N LYS A 1124 -1.31 28.00 8.46
CA LYS A 1124 -1.79 27.43 9.73
C LYS A 1124 -1.38 28.27 10.93
N ASP A 1125 -0.66 29.36 10.69
CA ASP A 1125 -0.05 30.24 11.69
C ASP A 1125 -0.62 31.68 11.65
N MET A 1126 -1.73 31.89 10.92
CA MET A 1126 -2.51 33.14 10.87
C MET A 1126 -3.54 33.23 12.01
N ASP A 1127 -3.13 32.86 13.23
CA ASP A 1127 -3.96 32.89 14.45
C ASP A 1127 -3.14 33.31 15.70
N LYS A 1128 -2.01 34.01 15.48
CA LYS A 1128 -1.07 34.46 16.53
C LYS A 1128 -0.41 35.84 16.30
N SER A 1129 -0.90 36.64 15.35
CA SER A 1129 -0.32 37.94 14.98
C SER A 1129 -1.26 39.15 15.15
N CYS A 1130 -2.45 38.95 15.72
CA CYS A 1130 -3.44 40.02 15.91
C CYS A 1130 -3.33 40.81 17.22
N ASP A 1131 -2.49 40.38 18.18
CA ASP A 1131 -2.35 41.01 19.51
C ASP A 1131 -1.11 41.94 19.65
N GLU A 1132 -0.31 42.13 18.60
CA GLU A 1132 0.97 42.87 18.68
C GLU A 1132 1.09 44.06 17.72
N PHE A 1133 -0.04 44.58 17.21
CA PHE A 1133 -0.11 45.78 16.36
C PHE A 1133 -0.83 46.98 17.02
N ASP A 1134 -0.65 47.15 18.34
CA ASP A 1134 -1.09 48.36 19.05
C ASP A 1134 -0.11 48.82 20.15
N LYS A 1135 1.16 49.05 19.75
CA LYS A 1135 2.17 49.73 20.58
C LYS A 1135 3.32 50.35 19.78
N VAL A 1136 3.62 51.61 20.12
CA VAL A 1136 4.80 52.40 19.76
C VAL A 1136 4.96 52.70 18.26
N SER A 1137 4.29 53.76 17.83
CA SER A 1137 4.76 54.62 16.73
C SER A 1137 5.61 55.78 17.30
N VAL A 1138 6.92 55.73 17.05
CA VAL A 1138 7.85 56.89 16.98
C VAL A 1138 8.84 56.61 15.86
#